data_AF-A0A811QBP7-F1
#
_entry.id   AF-A0A811QBP7-F1
#
_cell.length_a   1.000
_cell.length_b   1.000
_cell.length_c   1.000
_cell.angle_alpha   90.00
_cell.angle_beta   90.00
_cell.angle_gamma   90.00
#
_symmetry.space_group_name_H-M   'P 1'
#
loop_
_entity.id
_entity.type
_entity.pdbx_description
1 polymer ?
#
loop_
_entity_poly.entity_id
_entity_poly.type
_entity_poly.pdbx_seq_one_letter_code
_entity_poly.pdbx_strand_id
1 'polypeptide(L)'
;MMCPCLQVIQADTIEAAAERILIELNAGDTNTERTINTRDNVIYFDGWDGLGASAVLRAVCQRLATASEAPAGLQFDQVINIDCSKWVNRRAMQRVIAEQLELPAEVIDIIDRRDEEDDYRGQDQSSRDVIPQVVREIYQRIQNRRFLVIFYNGSNKDIDLANLGFPLQDLGFHLYSSNKVLWTFQGSFRLMPMTKVSRAAQSIGTTGVFLSAASSQQDQDPHVFWSYLVLQEAAELVAGKDDSSGINVQPEQVAECFLYTLNLCGMGRHFMMDYDLATHGCNYWICDGIIRPQQRQRHVDHDGLWSAAEALQREMQMDVDYYHHDHKNLPTHLVKFAEIMPCWTSPTYRVVQILDRATPIRCNFDHYDKLAVLKLSYCTFTFSLPPFLCCQSLKFLWLDHCRDMESSTDGDMEKADDIHQWIQRLWVLDVRNTCCNRILSARMLDFMTQLRVLNVIGAKDWDMRQLQGRLPNIRNLRVTKSTIQCGTYIWEDDLFTGMKKMEVLDLSGNKIISGKRCISATEQSCSLETIIIDQGCVELEQISLTGCSKLKNVLLRGLFEELVNLDISGSGVKRLDLSAMIALKLDEVILLDCNMLCAILWPPEGRRKTYFDTLRIQTRKESNTPSATSGLKSSALSVISGSRAPSEYKWYISVYDARLLWSLVPLKVYFDEHVVHVEISSPCHRTVEVAGSSDQALKSSIGRVEQVLIDQNQEESPEGNNASIYADIVIAAKNHQQQAKGDGRRSLTSIMWAWPCPHAPNLEPSTCYMDIQDWPLGTKSQLTSQQTAKITIPDVICNSTRIMYVHDSLYITHMPGPAPSLGAEWKNLWWCRVERCPEMDCVFPSTMIGGENWTTIFYRLRTLWVSQLPKAQFIWSWRKHEIYGVSFQDLEFMHVDFCPRLTHVLPLSLALIQGLGLNYLRTLEIVWCGDLRAVFPLDTDAESYQDRRHQAITVKFQYLQRIHLHELPMLHGFCGRGRMYTPNLESMVIRGCWNLTRIPSVGGGHITKKVKCDCEKEWWDRLEWDGVQENHHPSLYEPSHPRYYKNTLLRGSVLI
;
A
#
# COMPACT_ATOMS: atom_id res chain seq x y z
N MET A 1 -36.83 31.10 5.56
CA MET A 1 -35.86 30.54 4.58
C MET A 1 -36.53 29.29 4.03
N MET A 2 -36.98 29.30 2.77
CA MET A 2 -37.93 28.30 2.25
C MET A 2 -37.25 26.98 1.88
N CYS A 3 -37.84 25.85 2.31
CA CYS A 3 -37.53 24.51 1.82
C CYS A 3 -37.72 24.48 0.28
N PRO A 4 -36.92 23.73 -0.51
CA PRO A 4 -37.25 23.52 -1.92
C PRO A 4 -38.69 23.00 -2.00
N CYS A 5 -39.57 23.68 -2.73
CA CYS A 5 -40.95 23.22 -2.89
C CYS A 5 -40.94 21.99 -3.79
N LEU A 6 -41.05 20.80 -3.22
CA LEU A 6 -41.23 19.59 -4.00
C LEU A 6 -42.54 19.64 -4.75
N GLN A 7 -42.47 19.39 -6.04
CA GLN A 7 -43.64 19.12 -6.86
C GLN A 7 -44.00 17.65 -6.67
N VAL A 8 -45.22 17.41 -6.19
CA VAL A 8 -45.73 16.06 -5.94
C VAL A 8 -46.45 15.57 -7.19
N ILE A 9 -45.92 14.52 -7.82
CA ILE A 9 -46.58 13.79 -8.91
C ILE A 9 -47.45 12.67 -8.35
N GLN A 10 -48.64 12.50 -8.92
CA GLN A 10 -49.53 11.38 -8.56
C GLN A 10 -49.17 10.16 -9.41
N ALA A 11 -48.77 9.08 -8.75
CA ALA A 11 -48.40 7.82 -9.39
C ALA A 11 -48.64 6.63 -8.45
N ASP A 12 -49.33 5.61 -8.96
CA ASP A 12 -49.64 4.38 -8.23
C ASP A 12 -48.73 3.19 -8.65
N THR A 13 -47.83 3.38 -9.62
CA THR A 13 -46.85 2.36 -10.06
C THR A 13 -45.52 3.00 -10.46
N ILE A 14 -44.46 2.19 -10.53
CA ILE A 14 -43.13 2.62 -11.03
C ILE A 14 -43.24 3.16 -12.46
N GLU A 15 -44.02 2.49 -13.31
CA GLU A 15 -44.20 2.83 -14.73
C GLU A 15 -44.90 4.17 -14.90
N ALA A 16 -45.93 4.43 -14.09
CA ALA A 16 -46.69 5.69 -14.09
C ALA A 16 -45.82 6.87 -13.63
N ALA A 17 -45.01 6.67 -12.58
CA ALA A 17 -44.04 7.68 -12.13
C ALA A 17 -42.99 7.97 -13.22
N ALA A 18 -42.47 6.92 -13.86
CA ALA A 18 -41.52 7.07 -14.96
C ALA A 18 -42.12 7.82 -16.17
N GLU A 19 -43.41 7.61 -16.49
CA GLU A 19 -44.09 8.39 -17.54
C GLU A 19 -44.17 9.88 -17.19
N ARG A 20 -44.46 10.22 -15.93
CA ARG A 20 -44.47 11.62 -15.48
C ARG A 20 -43.09 12.27 -15.56
N ILE A 21 -42.03 11.55 -15.20
CA ILE A 21 -40.66 12.06 -15.33
C ILE A 21 -40.29 12.28 -16.80
N LEU A 22 -40.69 11.40 -17.72
CA LEU A 22 -40.46 11.59 -19.15
C LEU A 22 -41.16 12.85 -19.68
N ILE A 23 -42.37 13.16 -19.20
CA ILE A 23 -43.08 14.40 -19.55
C ILE A 23 -42.28 15.63 -19.07
N GLU A 24 -41.79 15.61 -17.83
CA GLU A 24 -40.98 16.71 -17.28
C GLU A 24 -39.65 16.89 -18.01
N LEU A 25 -38.98 15.79 -18.39
CA LEU A 25 -37.78 15.85 -19.22
C LEU A 25 -38.06 16.52 -20.58
N ASN A 26 -39.25 16.33 -21.16
CA ASN A 26 -39.63 16.90 -22.46
C ASN A 26 -40.13 18.36 -22.36
N ALA A 27 -40.64 18.78 -21.20
CA ALA A 27 -41.27 20.09 -20.99
C ALA A 27 -40.32 21.29 -21.20
N GLY A 28 -39.01 21.08 -21.11
CA GLY A 28 -37.98 22.10 -21.35
C GLY A 28 -37.77 22.48 -22.82
N ASP A 29 -38.13 21.61 -23.77
CA ASP A 29 -37.79 21.79 -25.20
C ASP A 29 -38.96 22.43 -26.01
N THR A 30 -40.15 22.58 -25.43
CA THR A 30 -41.40 22.94 -26.14
C THR A 30 -41.97 24.32 -25.81
N ASN A 31 -41.54 24.98 -24.73
CA ASN A 31 -42.09 26.27 -24.30
C ASN A 31 -41.25 27.47 -24.80
N THR A 32 -41.74 28.16 -25.82
CA THR A 32 -41.11 29.32 -26.46
C THR A 32 -41.21 30.64 -25.66
N GLU A 33 -41.89 30.67 -24.51
CA GLU A 33 -42.15 31.89 -23.72
C GLU A 33 -41.55 31.90 -22.29
N ARG A 34 -40.89 30.83 -21.84
CA ARG A 34 -40.13 30.87 -20.57
C ARG A 34 -38.67 31.18 -20.88
N THR A 35 -38.12 32.20 -20.22
CA THR A 35 -36.67 32.40 -20.11
C THR A 35 -36.07 31.09 -19.58
N ILE A 36 -35.42 30.31 -20.46
CA ILE A 36 -34.87 28.99 -20.12
C ILE A 36 -33.81 29.21 -19.03
N ASN A 37 -34.14 28.87 -17.79
CA ASN A 37 -33.16 28.85 -16.72
C ASN A 37 -32.40 27.53 -16.86
N THR A 38 -31.08 27.57 -17.05
CA THR A 38 -30.25 26.37 -17.24
C THR A 38 -30.37 25.35 -16.10
N ARG A 39 -30.83 25.79 -14.92
CA ARG A 39 -31.15 24.94 -13.76
C ARG A 39 -32.31 23.97 -14.00
N ASP A 40 -33.24 24.28 -14.90
CA ASP A 40 -34.43 23.45 -15.16
C ASP A 40 -34.07 22.13 -15.88
N ASN A 41 -32.83 22.00 -16.38
CA ASN A 41 -32.32 20.78 -16.99
C ASN A 41 -31.78 19.75 -15.99
N VAL A 42 -31.72 20.09 -14.70
CA VAL A 42 -31.27 19.20 -13.63
C VAL A 42 -32.48 18.88 -12.74
N ILE A 43 -32.95 17.64 -12.82
CA ILE A 43 -34.14 17.12 -12.15
C ILE A 43 -33.73 16.14 -11.05
N TYR A 44 -34.18 16.41 -9.83
CA TYR A 44 -34.09 15.47 -8.72
C TYR A 44 -35.42 14.72 -8.53
N PHE A 45 -35.35 13.41 -8.33
CA PHE A 45 -36.51 12.59 -7.99
C PHE A 45 -36.33 11.84 -6.67
N ASP A 46 -37.27 12.02 -5.75
CA ASP A 46 -37.23 11.41 -4.40
C ASP A 46 -37.95 10.06 -4.31
N GLY A 47 -38.77 9.67 -5.29
CA GLY A 47 -39.68 8.54 -5.11
C GLY A 47 -40.81 8.84 -4.14
N TRP A 48 -41.34 7.80 -3.48
CA TRP A 48 -42.35 7.90 -2.43
C TRP A 48 -41.65 7.96 -1.07
N ASP A 49 -41.23 9.17 -0.67
CA ASP A 49 -40.40 9.42 0.52
C ASP A 49 -39.11 8.58 0.55
N GLY A 50 -38.42 8.48 -0.59
CA GLY A 50 -37.20 7.70 -0.78
C GLY A 50 -37.40 6.32 -1.42
N LEU A 51 -38.58 5.70 -1.26
CA LEU A 51 -38.84 4.37 -1.80
C LEU A 51 -39.10 4.41 -3.31
N GLY A 52 -38.62 3.40 -4.05
CA GLY A 52 -38.88 3.20 -5.47
C GLY A 52 -38.15 4.17 -6.40
N ALA A 53 -37.36 5.11 -5.87
CA ALA A 53 -36.72 6.16 -6.66
C ALA A 53 -35.74 5.58 -7.69
N SER A 54 -34.89 4.64 -7.29
CA SER A 54 -33.96 3.99 -8.21
C SER A 54 -34.68 3.18 -9.28
N ALA A 55 -35.80 2.55 -8.90
CA ALA A 55 -36.59 1.76 -9.82
C ALA A 55 -37.24 2.59 -10.91
N VAL A 56 -37.76 3.77 -10.54
CA VAL A 56 -38.29 4.74 -11.50
C VAL A 56 -37.19 5.25 -12.44
N LEU A 57 -36.01 5.62 -11.92
CA LEU A 57 -34.89 6.10 -12.75
C LEU A 57 -34.42 5.04 -13.75
N ARG A 58 -34.38 3.77 -13.34
CA ARG A 58 -34.06 2.65 -14.23
C ARG A 58 -35.14 2.43 -15.28
N ALA A 59 -36.42 2.48 -14.90
CA ALA A 59 -37.52 2.40 -15.86
C ALA A 59 -37.47 3.54 -16.91
N VAL A 60 -37.09 4.76 -16.49
CA VAL A 60 -36.81 5.87 -17.40
C VAL A 60 -35.62 5.54 -18.33
N CYS A 61 -34.52 5.03 -17.78
CA CYS A 61 -33.35 4.62 -18.55
C CYS A 61 -33.69 3.57 -19.63
N GLN A 62 -34.42 2.51 -19.26
CA GLN A 62 -34.82 1.42 -20.16
C GLN A 62 -35.67 1.93 -21.34
N ARG A 63 -36.62 2.84 -21.07
CA ARG A 63 -37.47 3.43 -22.12
C ARG A 63 -36.72 4.37 -23.07
N LEU A 64 -35.57 4.92 -22.63
CA LEU A 64 -34.74 5.80 -23.44
C LEU A 64 -33.59 5.07 -24.14
N ALA A 65 -33.25 3.85 -23.72
CA ALA A 65 -32.18 3.04 -24.30
C ALA A 65 -32.52 2.51 -25.70
N THR A 66 -33.80 2.28 -26.00
CA THR A 66 -34.31 1.86 -27.30
C THR A 66 -34.71 3.07 -28.15
N ALA A 67 -33.87 3.47 -29.11
CA ALA A 67 -34.10 4.63 -29.97
C ALA A 67 -35.44 4.60 -30.76
N SER A 68 -36.01 3.41 -30.98
CA SER A 68 -37.33 3.22 -31.61
C SER A 68 -38.53 3.45 -30.69
N GLU A 69 -38.33 3.42 -29.37
CA GLU A 69 -39.37 3.53 -28.33
C GLU A 69 -39.31 4.86 -27.56
N ALA A 70 -38.22 5.63 -27.74
CA ALA A 70 -38.06 6.94 -27.11
C ALA A 70 -39.15 7.94 -27.57
N PRO A 71 -39.85 8.62 -26.65
CA PRO A 71 -40.87 9.61 -27.01
C PRO A 71 -40.29 10.75 -27.87
N ALA A 72 -41.11 11.31 -28.77
CA ALA A 72 -40.72 12.44 -29.60
C ALA A 72 -40.24 13.62 -28.75
N GLY A 73 -39.01 14.09 -29.01
CA GLY A 73 -38.33 15.14 -28.22
C GLY A 73 -37.24 14.62 -27.27
N LEU A 74 -37.25 13.34 -26.90
CA LEU A 74 -36.29 12.73 -25.94
C LEU A 74 -35.21 11.87 -26.60
N GLN A 75 -34.84 12.17 -27.84
CA GLN A 75 -33.74 11.50 -28.54
C GLN A 75 -32.39 12.08 -28.10
N PHE A 76 -31.65 11.33 -27.29
CA PHE A 76 -30.29 11.68 -26.86
C PHE A 76 -29.28 10.89 -27.70
N ASP A 77 -28.17 11.53 -28.07
CA ASP A 77 -27.04 10.86 -28.72
C ASP A 77 -26.38 9.84 -27.77
N GLN A 78 -26.47 10.09 -26.46
CA GLN A 78 -25.93 9.22 -25.43
C GLN A 78 -26.73 9.33 -24.12
N VAL A 79 -27.12 8.19 -23.55
CA VAL A 79 -27.65 8.09 -22.18
C VAL A 79 -26.56 7.51 -21.31
N ILE A 80 -26.11 8.27 -20.31
CA ILE A 80 -24.96 7.94 -19.47
C ILE A 80 -25.48 7.60 -18.09
N ASN A 81 -25.31 6.34 -17.69
CA ASN A 81 -25.76 5.85 -16.40
C ASN A 81 -24.59 5.82 -15.40
N ILE A 82 -24.61 6.74 -14.43
CA ILE A 82 -23.58 6.83 -13.39
C ILE A 82 -24.17 6.29 -12.09
N ASP A 83 -23.90 5.02 -11.79
CA ASP A 83 -24.24 4.44 -10.49
C ASP A 83 -23.11 4.69 -9.48
N CYS A 84 -23.33 5.64 -8.59
CA CYS A 84 -22.47 5.87 -7.42
C CYS A 84 -23.29 5.76 -6.13
N SER A 85 -24.33 4.91 -6.12
CA SER A 85 -25.17 4.66 -4.93
C SER A 85 -24.35 4.21 -3.73
N LYS A 86 -23.25 3.47 -3.95
CA LYS A 86 -22.19 3.22 -2.97
C LYS A 86 -21.06 4.21 -3.14
N TRP A 87 -21.21 5.37 -2.53
CA TRP A 87 -20.21 6.42 -2.64
C TRP A 87 -18.88 6.01 -1.98
N VAL A 88 -17.79 6.06 -2.75
CA VAL A 88 -16.43 5.87 -2.24
C VAL A 88 -15.71 7.22 -2.18
N ASN A 89 -15.49 7.84 -3.34
CA ASN A 89 -14.86 9.15 -3.50
C ASN A 89 -15.10 9.68 -4.93
N ARG A 90 -14.64 10.89 -5.23
CA ARG A 90 -14.84 11.53 -6.55
C ARG A 90 -14.04 10.87 -7.67
N ARG A 91 -12.90 10.24 -7.37
CA ARG A 91 -12.09 9.52 -8.35
C ARG A 91 -12.69 8.18 -8.75
N ALA A 92 -13.32 7.46 -7.81
CA ALA A 92 -14.10 6.26 -8.09
C ALA A 92 -15.27 6.59 -9.03
N MET A 93 -15.92 7.73 -8.82
CA MET A 93 -16.93 8.24 -9.76
C MET A 93 -16.33 8.53 -11.16
N GLN A 94 -15.14 9.11 -11.26
CA GLN A 94 -14.45 9.26 -12.56
C GLN A 94 -14.18 7.92 -13.24
N ARG A 95 -13.82 6.88 -12.49
CA ARG A 95 -13.61 5.54 -13.03
C ARG A 95 -14.91 4.97 -13.61
N VAL A 96 -16.02 5.06 -12.87
CA VAL A 96 -17.35 4.67 -13.36
C VAL A 96 -17.72 5.43 -14.63
N ILE A 97 -17.48 6.74 -14.68
CA ILE A 97 -17.73 7.56 -15.88
C ILE A 97 -16.85 7.10 -17.06
N ALA A 98 -15.57 6.85 -16.82
CA ALA A 98 -14.63 6.41 -17.86
C ALA A 98 -15.04 5.06 -18.46
N GLU A 99 -15.49 4.12 -17.63
CA GLU A 99 -16.00 2.81 -18.04
C GLU A 99 -17.31 2.96 -18.84
N GLN A 100 -18.27 3.77 -18.36
CA GLN A 100 -19.55 4.01 -19.04
C GLN A 100 -19.42 4.75 -20.37
N LEU A 101 -18.35 5.53 -20.54
CA LEU A 101 -18.04 6.21 -21.80
C LEU A 101 -17.15 5.39 -22.75
N GLU A 102 -16.72 4.19 -22.32
CA GLU A 102 -15.77 3.32 -23.01
C GLU A 102 -14.49 4.08 -23.39
N LEU A 103 -13.93 4.82 -22.42
CA LEU A 103 -12.66 5.53 -22.64
C LEU A 103 -11.50 4.55 -22.86
N PRO A 104 -10.44 4.97 -23.58
CA PRO A 104 -9.28 4.11 -23.83
C PRO A 104 -8.65 3.56 -22.54
N ALA A 105 -8.06 2.37 -22.61
CA ALA A 105 -7.43 1.71 -21.47
C ALA A 105 -6.35 2.58 -20.80
N GLU A 106 -5.68 3.44 -21.59
CA GLU A 106 -4.68 4.39 -21.09
C GLU A 106 -5.26 5.38 -20.06
N VAL A 107 -6.55 5.72 -20.15
CA VAL A 107 -7.22 6.61 -19.19
C VAL A 107 -7.46 5.91 -17.86
N ILE A 108 -7.84 4.63 -17.90
CA ILE A 108 -8.00 3.80 -16.69
C ILE A 108 -6.63 3.60 -16.02
N ASP A 109 -5.59 3.35 -16.81
CA ASP A 109 -4.21 3.24 -16.31
C ASP A 109 -3.73 4.51 -15.59
N ILE A 110 -4.16 5.71 -16.03
CA ILE A 110 -3.86 6.97 -15.33
C ILE A 110 -4.50 6.98 -13.93
N ILE A 111 -5.74 6.48 -13.81
CA ILE A 111 -6.44 6.38 -12.53
C ILE A 111 -5.75 5.35 -11.63
N ASP A 112 -5.45 4.16 -12.16
CA ASP A 112 -4.79 3.07 -11.42
C ASP A 112 -3.42 3.49 -10.89
N ARG A 113 -2.59 4.09 -11.74
CA ARG A 113 -1.28 4.61 -11.32
C ARG A 113 -1.42 5.65 -10.21
N ARG A 114 -2.42 6.54 -10.31
CA ARG A 114 -2.62 7.57 -9.28
C ARG A 114 -3.16 7.00 -7.98
N ASP A 115 -4.04 6.01 -8.05
CA ASP A 115 -4.56 5.31 -6.88
C ASP A 115 -3.46 4.54 -6.15
N GLU A 116 -2.56 3.92 -6.91
CA GLU A 116 -1.38 3.24 -6.37
C GLU A 116 -0.40 4.24 -5.73
N GLU A 117 -0.07 5.35 -6.40
CA GLU A 117 0.75 6.43 -5.81
C GLU A 117 0.16 6.96 -4.50
N ASP A 118 -1.16 7.17 -4.47
CA ASP A 118 -1.87 7.66 -3.30
C ASP A 118 -1.94 6.59 -2.17
N ASP A 119 -1.93 5.29 -2.51
CA ASP A 119 -1.80 4.20 -1.53
C ASP A 119 -0.45 4.28 -0.79
N TYR A 120 0.66 4.44 -1.51
CA TYR A 120 2.00 4.60 -0.93
C TYR A 120 2.19 5.92 -0.18
N ARG A 121 1.47 6.98 -0.57
CA ARG A 121 1.41 8.24 0.19
C ARG A 121 0.55 8.14 1.45
N GLY A 122 -0.12 7.00 1.66
CA GLY A 122 -1.05 6.80 2.77
C GLY A 122 -2.26 7.75 2.69
N GLN A 123 -2.65 8.17 1.48
CA GLN A 123 -3.83 9.01 1.31
C GLN A 123 -5.10 8.17 1.48
N ASP A 124 -6.00 8.64 2.34
CA ASP A 124 -7.28 7.96 2.58
C ASP A 124 -8.13 7.88 1.31
N GLN A 125 -8.73 6.73 1.05
CA GLN A 125 -9.54 6.51 -0.15
C GLN A 125 -10.69 7.51 -0.23
N SER A 126 -11.35 7.86 0.87
CA SER A 126 -12.48 8.81 0.84
C SER A 126 -12.06 10.24 0.46
N SER A 127 -10.78 10.57 0.63
CA SER A 127 -10.22 11.91 0.34
C SER A 127 -9.75 12.12 -1.10
N ARG A 128 -9.79 11.07 -1.93
CA ARG A 128 -9.27 11.10 -3.31
C ARG A 128 -10.18 11.93 -4.22
N ASP A 129 -9.60 12.97 -4.81
CA ASP A 129 -10.29 13.87 -5.73
C ASP A 129 -10.03 13.53 -7.21
N VAL A 130 -10.75 14.23 -8.08
CA VAL A 130 -10.72 14.09 -9.55
C VAL A 130 -9.33 14.34 -10.13
N ILE A 131 -8.97 13.59 -11.17
CA ILE A 131 -7.74 13.77 -11.95
C ILE A 131 -8.06 14.69 -13.14
N PRO A 132 -7.42 15.89 -13.25
CA PRO A 132 -7.72 16.86 -14.31
C PRO A 132 -7.49 16.35 -15.73
N GLN A 133 -6.54 15.42 -15.92
CA GLN A 133 -6.32 14.78 -17.22
C GLN A 133 -7.52 13.94 -17.64
N VAL A 134 -8.06 13.12 -16.74
CA VAL A 134 -9.25 12.29 -16.99
C VAL A 134 -10.48 13.16 -17.26
N VAL A 135 -10.66 14.27 -16.54
CA VAL A 135 -11.75 15.24 -16.80
C VAL A 135 -11.72 15.74 -18.26
N ARG A 136 -10.53 15.99 -18.81
CA ARG A 136 -10.37 16.46 -20.19
C ARG A 136 -10.77 15.41 -21.21
N GLU A 137 -10.38 14.16 -20.99
CA GLU A 137 -10.76 13.03 -21.86
C GLU A 137 -12.27 12.80 -21.85
N ILE A 138 -12.90 12.86 -20.66
CA ILE A 138 -14.36 12.81 -20.52
C ILE A 138 -15.03 13.93 -21.34
N TYR A 139 -14.58 15.17 -21.15
CA TYR A 139 -15.11 16.33 -21.87
C TYR A 139 -14.99 16.15 -23.39
N GLN A 140 -13.82 15.71 -23.88
CA GLN A 140 -13.59 15.48 -25.30
C GLN A 140 -14.47 14.38 -25.90
N ARG A 141 -14.84 13.37 -25.11
CA ARG A 141 -15.69 12.26 -25.54
C ARG A 141 -17.16 12.65 -25.70
N ILE A 142 -17.63 13.66 -24.96
CA ILE A 142 -19.03 14.09 -24.94
C ILE A 142 -19.27 15.44 -25.62
N GLN A 143 -18.21 16.19 -25.97
CA GLN A 143 -18.34 17.45 -26.70
C GLN A 143 -19.17 17.28 -28.00
N ASN A 144 -20.01 18.26 -28.31
CA ASN A 144 -20.90 18.29 -29.49
C ASN A 144 -21.95 17.16 -29.56
N ARG A 145 -22.31 16.54 -28.43
CA ARG A 145 -23.38 15.54 -28.35
C ARG A 145 -24.47 16.00 -27.37
N ARG A 146 -25.72 15.65 -27.67
CA ARG A 146 -26.84 15.76 -26.74
C ARG A 146 -26.87 14.53 -25.84
N PHE A 147 -26.76 14.73 -24.53
CA PHE A 147 -26.73 13.62 -23.57
C PHE A 147 -27.72 13.78 -22.41
N LEU A 148 -28.12 12.63 -21.85
CA LEU A 148 -28.82 12.53 -20.59
C LEU A 148 -27.92 11.81 -19.59
N VAL A 149 -27.66 12.42 -18.44
CA VAL A 149 -27.00 11.76 -17.31
C VAL A 149 -28.08 11.26 -16.36
N ILE A 150 -28.09 9.95 -16.07
CA ILE A 150 -28.86 9.37 -14.98
C ILE A 150 -27.87 9.08 -13.85
N PHE A 151 -28.02 9.77 -12.72
CA PHE A 151 -27.03 9.76 -11.65
C PHE A 151 -27.61 9.29 -10.31
N TYR A 152 -27.08 8.19 -9.78
CA TYR A 152 -27.39 7.69 -8.45
C TYR A 152 -26.33 8.20 -7.48
N ASN A 153 -26.68 9.21 -6.68
CA ASN A 153 -25.75 9.89 -5.79
C ASN A 153 -25.76 9.26 -4.39
N GLY A 154 -24.83 8.36 -4.13
CA GLY A 154 -24.60 7.78 -2.79
C GLY A 154 -23.94 8.72 -1.79
N SER A 155 -23.53 9.92 -2.18
CA SER A 155 -22.90 10.87 -1.26
C SER A 155 -23.94 11.59 -0.40
N ASN A 156 -23.49 12.45 0.51
CA ASN A 156 -24.34 13.34 1.31
C ASN A 156 -24.27 14.80 0.84
N LYS A 157 -23.75 15.04 -0.37
CA LYS A 157 -23.56 16.37 -0.96
C LYS A 157 -24.10 16.39 -2.38
N ASP A 158 -24.57 17.56 -2.80
CA ASP A 158 -24.79 17.82 -4.21
C ASP A 158 -23.43 17.79 -4.94
N ILE A 159 -23.39 17.26 -6.16
CA ILE A 159 -22.17 17.10 -6.95
C ILE A 159 -22.33 17.86 -8.26
N ASP A 160 -21.49 18.87 -8.43
CA ASP A 160 -21.41 19.61 -9.67
C ASP A 160 -20.69 18.79 -10.74
N LEU A 161 -21.48 18.19 -11.65
CA LEU A 161 -21.00 17.37 -12.77
C LEU A 161 -20.12 18.15 -13.76
N ALA A 162 -20.17 19.49 -13.76
CA ALA A 162 -19.26 20.30 -14.57
C ALA A 162 -17.79 20.04 -14.21
N ASN A 163 -17.49 19.82 -12.94
CA ASN A 163 -16.13 19.50 -12.47
C ASN A 163 -15.67 18.09 -12.87
N LEU A 164 -16.56 17.26 -13.39
CA LEU A 164 -16.30 15.91 -13.89
C LEU A 164 -16.24 15.84 -15.43
N GLY A 165 -16.36 16.99 -16.11
CA GLY A 165 -16.27 17.08 -17.56
C GLY A 165 -17.62 17.19 -18.27
N PHE A 166 -18.74 17.36 -17.54
CA PHE A 166 -20.08 17.53 -18.11
C PHE A 166 -20.51 19.00 -18.15
N PRO A 167 -20.33 19.73 -19.27
CA PRO A 167 -20.75 21.12 -19.37
C PRO A 167 -22.29 21.21 -19.37
N LEU A 168 -22.86 21.79 -18.32
CA LEU A 168 -24.31 22.03 -18.17
C LEU A 168 -24.68 23.52 -18.37
N GLN A 169 -23.70 24.42 -18.49
CA GLN A 169 -23.92 25.85 -18.71
C GLN A 169 -23.70 26.24 -20.17
N ASP A 170 -24.57 27.11 -20.67
CA ASP A 170 -24.50 27.65 -22.02
C ASP A 170 -23.40 28.72 -22.12
N LEU A 171 -22.40 28.48 -22.97
CA LEU A 171 -21.30 29.42 -23.26
C LEU A 171 -21.65 30.42 -24.40
N GLY A 172 -22.93 30.58 -24.73
CA GLY A 172 -23.42 31.57 -25.70
C GLY A 172 -23.60 31.03 -27.12
N PHE A 173 -23.65 29.70 -27.27
CA PHE A 173 -24.06 29.02 -28.50
C PHE A 173 -25.14 28.02 -28.12
N HIS A 174 -26.35 28.17 -28.68
CA HIS A 174 -27.60 27.45 -28.36
C HIS A 174 -27.58 25.90 -28.53
N LEU A 175 -26.42 25.24 -28.41
CA LEU A 175 -26.21 23.80 -28.59
C LEU A 175 -26.30 23.00 -27.28
N TYR A 176 -26.20 23.64 -26.10
CA TYR A 176 -26.12 22.95 -24.79
C TYR A 176 -27.40 23.01 -23.95
N SER A 177 -28.42 23.79 -24.36
CA SER A 177 -29.71 23.89 -23.65
C SER A 177 -30.52 22.59 -23.63
N SER A 178 -30.09 21.57 -24.36
CA SER A 178 -30.76 20.27 -24.51
C SER A 178 -30.17 19.13 -23.67
N ASN A 179 -29.04 19.35 -22.98
CA ASN A 179 -28.43 18.34 -22.10
C ASN A 179 -29.18 18.30 -20.77
N LYS A 180 -29.47 17.10 -20.27
CA LYS A 180 -30.29 16.91 -19.06
C LYS A 180 -29.63 15.99 -18.06
N VAL A 181 -29.97 16.19 -16.79
CA VAL A 181 -29.52 15.35 -15.67
C VAL A 181 -30.75 14.94 -14.88
N LEU A 182 -30.96 13.64 -14.74
CA LEU A 182 -31.93 13.05 -13.81
C LEU A 182 -31.14 12.37 -12.69
N TRP A 183 -31.36 12.76 -11.45
CA TRP A 183 -30.58 12.22 -10.36
C TRP A 183 -31.38 12.00 -9.08
N THR A 184 -30.86 11.15 -8.21
CA THR A 184 -31.47 10.86 -6.91
C THR A 184 -30.40 10.62 -5.85
N PHE A 185 -30.77 10.87 -4.59
CA PHE A 185 -30.01 10.44 -3.41
C PHE A 185 -30.51 9.12 -2.84
N GLN A 186 -31.63 8.64 -3.37
CA GLN A 186 -32.42 7.54 -2.85
C GLN A 186 -32.19 6.27 -3.67
N GLY A 187 -32.65 5.13 -3.15
CA GLY A 187 -32.55 3.84 -3.82
C GLY A 187 -31.34 3.02 -3.40
N SER A 188 -31.22 1.79 -3.94
CA SER A 188 -30.35 0.73 -3.39
C SER A 188 -30.59 0.54 -1.89
N PHE A 189 -31.86 0.59 -1.46
CA PHE A 189 -32.25 0.50 -0.05
C PHE A 189 -31.71 1.62 0.86
N ARG A 190 -31.31 2.76 0.28
CA ARG A 190 -30.96 3.96 1.02
C ARG A 190 -32.17 4.88 1.17
N LEU A 191 -32.40 5.36 2.39
CA LEU A 191 -33.45 6.31 2.75
C LEU A 191 -32.86 7.58 3.37
N MET A 192 -32.50 8.55 2.54
CA MET A 192 -31.95 9.82 3.01
C MET A 192 -33.11 10.79 3.36
N PRO A 193 -33.20 11.30 4.61
CA PRO A 193 -34.32 12.16 5.00
C PRO A 193 -34.38 13.45 4.19
N MET A 194 -35.59 13.93 3.90
CA MET A 194 -35.81 15.15 3.12
C MET A 194 -35.19 16.42 3.71
N THR A 195 -34.99 16.45 5.02
CA THR A 195 -34.25 17.56 5.66
C THR A 195 -32.75 17.55 5.33
N LYS A 196 -32.15 16.38 5.05
CA LYS A 196 -30.77 16.25 4.55
C LYS A 196 -30.73 16.48 3.04
N VAL A 197 -31.70 15.97 2.28
CA VAL A 197 -31.84 16.23 0.83
C VAL A 197 -31.92 17.72 0.56
N SER A 198 -32.83 18.44 1.23
CA SER A 198 -33.00 19.89 1.07
C SER A 198 -31.72 20.66 1.43
N ARG A 199 -31.03 20.28 2.51
CA ARG A 199 -29.74 20.88 2.87
C ARG A 199 -28.65 20.62 1.84
N ALA A 200 -28.55 19.40 1.32
CA ALA A 200 -27.58 19.03 0.31
C ALA A 200 -27.85 19.78 -1.01
N ALA A 201 -29.11 19.81 -1.46
CA ALA A 201 -29.56 20.52 -2.64
C ALA A 201 -29.35 22.04 -2.58
N GLN A 202 -29.45 22.65 -1.39
CA GLN A 202 -29.20 24.08 -1.19
C GLN A 202 -27.70 24.45 -1.20
N SER A 203 -26.80 23.46 -1.11
CA SER A 203 -25.36 23.75 -0.97
C SER A 203 -24.70 24.25 -2.26
N ILE A 204 -25.18 23.84 -3.44
CA ILE A 204 -24.63 24.23 -4.75
C ILE A 204 -25.70 24.95 -5.61
N GLY A 205 -26.97 24.55 -5.49
CA GLY A 205 -28.08 25.21 -6.20
C GLY A 205 -28.07 24.96 -7.72
N THR A 206 -27.55 23.82 -8.17
CA THR A 206 -27.54 23.37 -9.57
C THR A 206 -28.88 22.79 -10.01
N THR A 207 -29.60 22.15 -9.09
CA THR A 207 -30.89 21.49 -9.35
C THR A 207 -32.03 22.50 -9.40
N GLY A 208 -32.74 22.55 -10.53
CA GLY A 208 -33.89 23.44 -10.72
C GLY A 208 -35.24 22.80 -10.39
N VAL A 209 -35.38 21.48 -10.55
CA VAL A 209 -36.65 20.77 -10.38
C VAL A 209 -36.52 19.67 -9.33
N PHE A 210 -37.43 19.67 -8.34
CA PHE A 210 -37.53 18.64 -7.31
C PHE A 210 -38.88 17.94 -7.40
N LEU A 211 -38.87 16.65 -7.72
CA LEU A 211 -40.05 15.82 -7.87
C LEU A 211 -40.12 14.76 -6.76
N SER A 212 -41.32 14.50 -6.26
CA SER A 212 -41.64 13.38 -5.35
C SER A 212 -42.95 12.74 -5.79
N ALA A 213 -43.13 11.45 -5.53
CA ALA A 213 -44.34 10.72 -5.88
C ALA A 213 -45.26 10.52 -4.66
N ALA A 214 -46.56 10.60 -4.90
CA ALA A 214 -47.59 10.22 -3.93
C ALA A 214 -48.57 9.25 -4.59
N SER A 215 -49.04 8.27 -3.80
CA SER A 215 -50.11 7.36 -4.21
C SER A 215 -51.45 8.10 -4.15
N SER A 216 -52.27 7.88 -5.17
CA SER A 216 -53.63 8.40 -5.24
C SER A 216 -54.64 7.54 -4.46
N GLN A 217 -54.21 6.34 -4.03
CA GLN A 217 -55.03 5.38 -3.31
C GLN A 217 -54.96 5.63 -1.79
N GLN A 218 -55.79 6.57 -1.29
CA GLN A 218 -55.85 6.91 0.13
C GLN A 218 -56.44 5.81 1.03
N ASP A 219 -57.16 4.83 0.45
CA ASP A 219 -57.88 3.77 1.18
C ASP A 219 -57.15 2.41 1.23
N GLN A 220 -56.01 2.26 0.52
CA GLN A 220 -55.24 1.01 0.52
C GLN A 220 -54.25 0.99 1.69
N ASP A 221 -54.03 -0.19 2.28
CA ASP A 221 -52.99 -0.36 3.32
C ASP A 221 -51.62 0.05 2.75
N PRO A 222 -50.97 1.11 3.30
CA PRO A 222 -49.67 1.58 2.84
C PRO A 222 -48.60 0.48 2.81
N HIS A 223 -48.73 -0.55 3.67
CA HIS A 223 -47.81 -1.68 3.70
C HIS A 223 -47.79 -2.49 2.39
N VAL A 224 -48.93 -2.62 1.71
CA VAL A 224 -49.00 -3.36 0.43
C VAL A 224 -48.25 -2.60 -0.65
N PHE A 225 -48.45 -1.29 -0.72
CA PHE A 225 -47.80 -0.44 -1.70
C PHE A 225 -46.28 -0.33 -1.46
N TRP A 226 -45.85 -0.13 -0.21
CA TRP A 226 -44.42 -0.14 0.15
C TRP A 226 -43.76 -1.48 -0.19
N SER A 227 -44.45 -2.59 0.05
CA SER A 227 -43.93 -3.93 -0.29
C SER A 227 -43.70 -4.06 -1.80
N TYR A 228 -44.61 -3.53 -2.62
CA TYR A 228 -44.43 -3.49 -4.07
C TYR A 228 -43.21 -2.65 -4.46
N LEU A 229 -43.05 -1.43 -3.93
CA LEU A 229 -41.90 -0.55 -4.26
C LEU A 229 -40.55 -1.18 -3.88
N VAL A 230 -40.46 -1.74 -2.68
CA VAL A 230 -39.25 -2.40 -2.18
C VAL A 230 -38.93 -3.66 -2.99
N LEU A 231 -39.96 -4.41 -3.41
CA LEU A 231 -39.77 -5.59 -4.24
C LEU A 231 -39.19 -5.23 -5.62
N GLN A 232 -39.59 -4.10 -6.20
CA GLN A 232 -39.00 -3.61 -7.45
C GLN A 232 -37.52 -3.28 -7.27
N GLU A 233 -37.12 -2.54 -6.22
CA GLU A 233 -35.70 -2.29 -5.92
C GLU A 233 -34.91 -3.59 -5.64
N ALA A 234 -35.54 -4.57 -4.99
CA ALA A 234 -34.94 -5.87 -4.73
C ALA A 234 -34.70 -6.69 -5.99
N ALA A 235 -35.68 -6.70 -6.92
CA ALA A 235 -35.54 -7.37 -8.20
C ALA A 235 -34.36 -6.80 -9.00
N GLU A 236 -34.15 -5.49 -8.91
CA GLU A 236 -33.04 -4.81 -9.57
C GLU A 236 -31.68 -5.17 -8.97
N LEU A 237 -31.57 -5.22 -7.64
CA LEU A 237 -30.35 -5.61 -6.96
C LEU A 237 -29.95 -7.05 -7.32
N VAL A 238 -30.93 -7.94 -7.43
CA VAL A 238 -30.70 -9.35 -7.80
C VAL A 238 -30.37 -9.49 -9.29
N ALA A 239 -31.06 -8.78 -10.18
CA ALA A 239 -30.83 -8.86 -11.63
C ALA A 239 -29.48 -8.28 -12.07
N GLY A 240 -28.94 -7.32 -11.32
CA GLY A 240 -27.66 -6.66 -11.63
C GLY A 240 -26.41 -7.40 -11.13
N LYS A 241 -26.55 -8.58 -10.52
CA LYS A 241 -25.44 -9.32 -9.92
C LYS A 241 -25.14 -10.63 -10.64
N ASP A 242 -23.90 -10.79 -11.08
CA ASP A 242 -23.38 -12.08 -11.56
C ASP A 242 -23.40 -13.13 -10.43
N ASP A 243 -23.47 -14.41 -10.83
CA ASP A 243 -23.39 -15.60 -9.95
C ASP A 243 -22.15 -15.60 -9.01
N SER A 244 -21.16 -14.74 -9.28
CA SER A 244 -19.94 -14.56 -8.49
C SER A 244 -20.10 -13.72 -7.21
N SER A 245 -21.20 -12.96 -7.07
CA SER A 245 -21.42 -12.02 -5.96
C SER A 245 -21.81 -12.68 -4.63
N GLY A 246 -22.04 -13.99 -4.62
CA GLY A 246 -22.42 -14.77 -3.44
C GLY A 246 -23.85 -14.52 -2.91
N ILE A 247 -24.61 -13.59 -3.50
CA ILE A 247 -26.00 -13.32 -3.13
C ILE A 247 -26.93 -14.22 -3.94
N ASN A 248 -27.13 -15.45 -3.49
CA ASN A 248 -28.12 -16.37 -4.06
C ASN A 248 -29.46 -16.27 -3.29
N VAL A 249 -29.99 -15.05 -3.18
CA VAL A 249 -31.20 -14.72 -2.41
C VAL A 249 -32.28 -14.21 -3.37
N GLN A 250 -33.53 -14.64 -3.19
CA GLN A 250 -34.63 -14.21 -4.06
C GLN A 250 -35.04 -12.75 -3.77
N PRO A 251 -35.55 -11.99 -4.75
CA PRO A 251 -36.00 -10.60 -4.55
C PRO A 251 -36.98 -10.43 -3.39
N GLU A 252 -37.88 -11.40 -3.18
CA GLU A 252 -38.86 -11.36 -2.10
C GLU A 252 -38.20 -11.41 -0.72
N GLN A 253 -37.13 -12.19 -0.56
CA GLN A 253 -36.38 -12.29 0.69
C GLN A 253 -35.57 -11.02 0.95
N VAL A 254 -34.99 -10.43 -0.10
CA VAL A 254 -34.30 -9.13 -0.01
C VAL A 254 -35.26 -8.04 0.43
N ALA A 255 -36.45 -7.98 -0.16
CA ALA A 255 -37.49 -7.03 0.23
C ALA A 255 -37.96 -7.25 1.67
N GLU A 256 -38.12 -8.51 2.09
CA GLU A 256 -38.48 -8.85 3.47
C GLU A 256 -37.39 -8.42 4.47
N CYS A 257 -36.10 -8.61 4.17
CA CYS A 257 -34.99 -8.13 4.99
C CYS A 257 -35.05 -6.61 5.20
N PHE A 258 -35.28 -5.85 4.13
CA PHE A 258 -35.38 -4.40 4.21
C PHE A 258 -36.58 -3.94 5.05
N LEU A 259 -37.78 -4.46 4.76
CA LEU A 259 -39.01 -4.14 5.50
C LEU A 259 -38.91 -4.54 6.97
N TYR A 260 -38.28 -5.68 7.27
CA TYR A 260 -38.03 -6.12 8.64
C TYR A 260 -37.12 -5.14 9.39
N THR A 261 -36.05 -4.67 8.73
CA THR A 261 -35.12 -3.69 9.31
C THR A 261 -35.81 -2.34 9.54
N LEU A 262 -36.63 -1.90 8.58
CA LEU A 262 -37.46 -0.69 8.70
C LEU A 262 -38.44 -0.79 9.88
N ASN A 263 -39.04 -1.96 10.08
CA ASN A 263 -39.92 -2.22 11.22
C ASN A 263 -39.15 -2.15 12.55
N LEU A 264 -37.95 -2.75 12.64
CA LEU A 264 -37.11 -2.62 13.84
C LEU A 264 -36.74 -1.16 14.14
N CYS A 265 -36.43 -0.37 13.12
CA CYS A 265 -36.24 1.07 13.27
C CYS A 265 -37.48 1.77 13.81
N GLY A 266 -38.67 1.44 13.30
CA GLY A 266 -39.95 1.95 13.78
C GLY A 266 -40.21 1.58 15.25
N MET A 267 -40.07 0.30 15.59
CA MET A 267 -40.19 -0.20 16.97
C MET A 267 -39.19 0.49 17.90
N GLY A 268 -37.94 0.63 17.48
CA GLY A 268 -36.90 1.31 18.24
C GLY A 268 -37.26 2.77 18.55
N ARG A 269 -37.77 3.51 17.54
CA ARG A 269 -38.25 4.89 17.72
C ARG A 269 -39.45 4.98 18.66
N HIS A 270 -40.44 4.10 18.49
CA HIS A 270 -41.69 4.14 19.28
C HIS A 270 -41.49 3.75 20.75
N PHE A 271 -40.64 2.75 21.00
CA PHE A 271 -40.42 2.21 22.34
C PHE A 271 -39.10 2.67 22.99
N MET A 272 -38.35 3.57 22.35
CA MET A 272 -37.06 4.07 22.82
C MET A 272 -36.03 2.95 23.05
N MET A 273 -36.01 1.98 22.15
CA MET A 273 -35.16 0.78 22.24
C MET A 273 -34.10 0.77 21.15
N ASP A 274 -32.85 0.46 21.50
CA ASP A 274 -31.77 0.32 20.53
C ASP A 274 -31.57 -1.15 20.09
N TYR A 275 -31.71 -1.43 18.80
CA TYR A 275 -31.48 -2.76 18.23
C TYR A 275 -30.07 -2.94 17.64
N ASP A 276 -29.20 -1.93 17.71
CA ASP A 276 -27.82 -1.94 17.21
C ASP A 276 -27.71 -2.62 15.83
N LEU A 277 -28.48 -2.09 14.88
CA LEU A 277 -28.59 -2.65 13.53
C LEU A 277 -27.24 -2.63 12.80
N ALA A 278 -26.33 -1.73 13.18
CA ALA A 278 -24.96 -1.70 12.68
C ALA A 278 -24.19 -2.99 13.03
N THR A 279 -24.39 -3.52 14.24
CA THR A 279 -23.71 -4.75 14.70
C THR A 279 -24.52 -6.02 14.39
N HIS A 280 -25.84 -5.95 14.42
CA HIS A 280 -26.71 -7.14 14.44
C HIS A 280 -27.74 -7.23 13.30
N GLY A 281 -27.77 -6.28 12.35
CA GLY A 281 -28.77 -6.25 11.27
C GLY A 281 -28.96 -7.60 10.56
N CYS A 282 -27.90 -8.17 9.97
CA CYS A 282 -27.97 -9.47 9.31
C CYS A 282 -28.27 -10.63 10.27
N ASN A 283 -27.80 -10.56 11.52
CA ASN A 283 -28.05 -11.59 12.52
C ASN A 283 -29.54 -11.76 12.79
N TYR A 284 -30.31 -10.67 12.81
CA TYR A 284 -31.76 -10.75 12.95
C TYR A 284 -32.40 -11.51 11.80
N TRP A 285 -32.02 -11.21 10.55
CA TRP A 285 -32.58 -11.86 9.36
C TRP A 285 -32.33 -13.37 9.33
N ILE A 286 -31.14 -13.78 9.78
CA ILE A 286 -30.75 -15.19 9.81
C ILE A 286 -31.42 -15.94 10.97
N CYS A 287 -31.46 -15.34 12.16
CA CYS A 287 -32.04 -15.96 13.34
C CYS A 287 -33.56 -16.15 13.19
N ASP A 288 -34.30 -15.13 12.74
CA ASP A 288 -35.74 -15.23 12.45
C ASP A 288 -36.05 -16.03 11.17
N GLY A 289 -35.03 -16.42 10.41
CA GLY A 289 -35.18 -17.29 9.25
C GLY A 289 -35.84 -16.63 8.04
N ILE A 290 -35.59 -15.33 7.83
CA ILE A 290 -35.95 -14.61 6.60
C ILE A 290 -35.05 -15.10 5.45
N ILE A 291 -33.75 -15.15 5.70
CA ILE A 291 -32.77 -15.75 4.80
C ILE A 291 -32.68 -17.25 5.13
N ARG A 292 -33.01 -18.10 4.15
CA ARG A 292 -33.05 -19.56 4.30
C ARG A 292 -32.14 -20.27 3.29
N PRO A 293 -31.59 -21.44 3.64
CA PRO A 293 -30.88 -22.28 2.68
C PRO A 293 -31.84 -22.78 1.59
N GLN A 294 -31.38 -22.86 0.34
CA GLN A 294 -32.19 -23.43 -0.75
C GLN A 294 -32.46 -24.92 -0.49
N GLN A 295 -33.73 -25.32 -0.56
CA GLN A 295 -34.23 -26.66 -0.21
C GLN A 295 -33.63 -27.83 -1.02
N ARG A 296 -32.79 -27.56 -2.04
CA ARG A 296 -32.24 -28.59 -2.96
C ARG A 296 -30.88 -29.15 -2.54
N GLN A 297 -30.24 -28.67 -1.48
CA GLN A 297 -28.93 -29.19 -1.04
C GLN A 297 -29.06 -30.21 0.11
N ARG A 298 -28.41 -31.36 -0.04
CA ARG A 298 -28.34 -32.42 1.00
C ARG A 298 -27.52 -32.01 2.24
N HIS A 299 -26.77 -30.90 2.16
CA HIS A 299 -25.98 -30.34 3.25
C HIS A 299 -26.25 -28.83 3.31
N VAL A 300 -26.63 -28.31 4.48
CA VAL A 300 -26.89 -26.88 4.67
C VAL A 300 -25.57 -26.16 4.91
N ASP A 301 -25.15 -25.33 3.95
CA ASP A 301 -24.02 -24.42 4.14
C ASP A 301 -24.45 -23.17 4.91
N HIS A 302 -24.38 -23.24 6.24
CA HIS A 302 -24.63 -22.08 7.11
C HIS A 302 -23.56 -20.99 6.97
N ASP A 303 -22.36 -21.35 6.51
CA ASP A 303 -21.23 -20.43 6.42
C ASP A 303 -21.39 -19.50 5.21
N GLY A 304 -21.80 -20.03 4.06
CA GLY A 304 -22.19 -19.24 2.89
C GLY A 304 -23.43 -18.36 3.13
N LEU A 305 -24.38 -18.82 3.95
CA LEU A 305 -25.59 -18.05 4.28
C LEU A 305 -25.28 -16.76 5.06
N TRP A 306 -24.38 -16.83 6.05
CA TRP A 306 -23.97 -15.64 6.79
C TRP A 306 -23.20 -14.65 5.90
N SER A 307 -22.30 -15.16 5.06
CA SER A 307 -21.55 -14.34 4.12
C SER A 307 -22.47 -13.64 3.10
N ALA A 308 -23.53 -14.31 2.63
CA ALA A 308 -24.55 -13.72 1.77
C ALA A 308 -25.38 -12.64 2.50
N ALA A 309 -25.76 -12.89 3.75
CA ALA A 309 -26.51 -11.94 4.57
C ALA A 309 -25.68 -10.69 4.91
N GLU A 310 -24.40 -10.84 5.25
CA GLU A 310 -23.49 -9.71 5.46
C GLU A 310 -23.24 -8.94 4.16
N ALA A 311 -23.06 -9.63 3.03
CA ALA A 311 -22.95 -8.99 1.73
C ALA A 311 -24.21 -8.16 1.42
N LEU A 312 -25.40 -8.71 1.67
CA LEU A 312 -26.67 -8.01 1.52
C LEU A 312 -26.78 -6.80 2.46
N GLN A 313 -26.37 -6.93 3.72
CA GLN A 313 -26.36 -5.81 4.66
C GLN A 313 -25.43 -4.67 4.20
N ARG A 314 -24.29 -4.98 3.57
CA ARG A 314 -23.40 -3.98 2.97
C ARG A 314 -24.02 -3.29 1.74
N GLU A 315 -24.97 -3.94 1.06
CA GLU A 315 -25.76 -3.30 0.00
C GLU A 315 -26.80 -2.33 0.58
N MET A 316 -27.44 -2.71 1.69
CA MET A 316 -28.52 -1.94 2.30
C MET A 316 -27.97 -0.81 3.19
N GLN A 317 -27.65 0.33 2.59
CA GLN A 317 -27.21 1.53 3.34
C GLN A 317 -28.41 2.29 3.92
N MET A 318 -29.04 1.74 4.95
CA MET A 318 -30.02 2.47 5.74
C MET A 318 -29.31 3.59 6.51
N ASP A 319 -29.57 4.85 6.19
CA ASP A 319 -29.12 6.02 6.96
C ASP A 319 -29.88 6.07 8.30
N VAL A 320 -29.52 5.17 9.25
CA VAL A 320 -30.23 4.87 10.52
C VAL A 320 -30.44 6.12 11.40
N ASP A 321 -29.65 7.18 11.18
CA ASP A 321 -29.86 8.52 11.75
C ASP A 321 -31.33 8.99 11.65
N TYR A 322 -32.06 8.54 10.62
CA TYR A 322 -33.47 8.84 10.39
C TYR A 322 -34.37 8.52 11.60
N TYR A 323 -34.08 7.46 12.35
CA TYR A 323 -34.98 6.96 13.42
C TYR A 323 -34.49 7.25 14.85
N HIS A 324 -33.22 7.64 15.04
CA HIS A 324 -32.67 7.91 16.37
C HIS A 324 -32.79 9.38 16.83
N HIS A 325 -33.16 10.32 15.94
CA HIS A 325 -32.90 11.76 16.14
C HIS A 325 -34.04 12.65 16.66
N ASP A 326 -35.10 12.11 17.29
CA ASP A 326 -36.22 12.94 17.78
C ASP A 326 -36.46 12.91 19.31
N HIS A 327 -35.60 12.26 20.10
CA HIS A 327 -35.72 12.33 21.57
C HIS A 327 -35.32 13.69 22.16
N LYS A 328 -34.73 14.60 21.35
CA LYS A 328 -34.37 15.96 21.77
C LYS A 328 -35.60 16.83 22.09
N ASN A 329 -36.78 16.47 21.57
CA ASN A 329 -38.04 17.16 21.84
C ASN A 329 -38.81 16.57 23.03
N LEU A 330 -38.37 15.42 23.57
CA LEU A 330 -38.89 14.84 24.80
C LEU A 330 -38.11 15.37 26.02
N PRO A 331 -38.80 15.72 27.12
CA PRO A 331 -38.12 16.07 28.37
C PRO A 331 -37.10 15.01 28.79
N THR A 332 -35.89 15.43 29.14
CA THR A 332 -34.76 14.53 29.47
C THR A 332 -35.06 13.52 30.59
N HIS A 333 -36.03 13.81 31.47
CA HIS A 333 -36.46 12.89 32.52
C HIS A 333 -37.36 11.76 32.00
N LEU A 334 -38.18 11.98 30.97
CA LEU A 334 -39.00 10.93 30.35
C LEU A 334 -38.15 9.96 29.55
N VAL A 335 -37.15 10.49 28.83
CA VAL A 335 -36.14 9.70 28.12
C VAL A 335 -35.39 8.77 29.10
N LYS A 336 -34.85 9.34 30.18
CA LYS A 336 -34.17 8.56 31.23
C LYS A 336 -35.08 7.56 31.95
N PHE A 337 -36.38 7.85 32.06
CA PHE A 337 -37.32 6.95 32.71
C PHE A 337 -37.62 5.73 31.84
N ALA A 338 -37.89 5.95 30.55
CA ALA A 338 -38.14 4.90 29.56
C ALA A 338 -36.92 3.98 29.37
N GLU A 339 -35.71 4.53 29.37
CA GLU A 339 -34.45 3.77 29.25
C GLU A 339 -34.22 2.77 30.39
N ILE A 340 -34.85 2.94 31.56
CA ILE A 340 -34.62 2.11 32.76
C ILE A 340 -35.87 1.27 33.11
N MET A 341 -36.80 1.07 32.16
CA MET A 341 -37.95 0.19 32.38
C MET A 341 -37.60 -1.26 32.02
N PRO A 342 -37.82 -2.23 32.94
CA PRO A 342 -37.70 -3.64 32.59
C PRO A 342 -38.64 -4.00 31.44
N CYS A 343 -38.10 -4.59 30.38
CA CYS A 343 -38.91 -4.99 29.24
C CYS A 343 -38.29 -6.17 28.52
N TRP A 344 -39.14 -6.88 27.77
CA TRP A 344 -38.69 -7.83 26.78
C TRP A 344 -39.28 -7.49 25.41
N THR A 345 -38.52 -7.78 24.37
CA THR A 345 -38.96 -7.60 22.99
C THR A 345 -38.66 -8.84 22.17
N SER A 346 -39.58 -9.18 21.29
CA SER A 346 -39.40 -10.19 20.25
C SER A 346 -39.64 -9.56 18.89
N PRO A 347 -38.59 -9.35 18.11
CA PRO A 347 -38.72 -9.03 16.68
C PRO A 347 -39.54 -10.07 15.92
N THR A 348 -39.38 -11.37 16.25
CA THR A 348 -40.09 -12.49 15.62
C THR A 348 -41.61 -12.32 15.66
N TYR A 349 -42.15 -11.88 16.80
CA TYR A 349 -43.58 -11.66 16.99
C TYR A 349 -43.99 -10.18 16.92
N ARG A 350 -43.02 -9.27 16.71
CA ARG A 350 -43.22 -7.80 16.78
C ARG A 350 -43.84 -7.34 18.10
N VAL A 351 -43.46 -7.99 19.20
CA VAL A 351 -43.99 -7.72 20.54
C VAL A 351 -42.95 -6.94 21.35
N VAL A 352 -43.42 -5.91 22.06
CA VAL A 352 -42.71 -5.24 23.14
C VAL A 352 -43.59 -5.29 24.37
N GLN A 353 -43.08 -5.87 25.46
CA GLN A 353 -43.80 -5.90 26.74
C GLN A 353 -42.97 -5.21 27.82
N ILE A 354 -43.54 -4.16 28.39
CA ILE A 354 -43.00 -3.45 29.55
C ILE A 354 -43.46 -4.17 30.82
N LEU A 355 -42.52 -4.44 31.72
CA LEU A 355 -42.73 -5.17 32.97
C LEU A 355 -42.71 -4.22 34.17
N ASP A 356 -43.37 -4.61 35.25
CA ASP A 356 -43.33 -3.86 36.50
C ASP A 356 -41.97 -4.05 37.23
N ARG A 357 -41.46 -2.97 37.84
CA ARG A 357 -40.09 -2.87 38.39
C ARG A 357 -39.81 -3.84 39.55
N ALA A 358 -40.83 -4.48 40.13
CA ALA A 358 -40.73 -5.27 41.34
C ALA A 358 -40.94 -6.79 41.16
N THR A 359 -41.29 -7.26 39.97
CA THR A 359 -41.60 -8.68 39.75
C THR A 359 -40.55 -9.38 38.89
N PRO A 360 -40.01 -10.54 39.31
CA PRO A 360 -39.24 -11.40 38.42
C PRO A 360 -40.03 -11.70 37.15
N ILE A 361 -39.34 -11.95 36.02
CA ILE A 361 -40.04 -12.39 34.80
C ILE A 361 -40.84 -13.66 35.14
N ARG A 362 -42.17 -13.51 35.22
CA ARG A 362 -43.15 -14.62 35.25
C ARG A 362 -43.91 -14.69 33.92
N CYS A 363 -43.29 -14.24 32.83
CA CYS A 363 -43.88 -14.32 31.50
C CYS A 363 -43.91 -15.79 31.09
N ASN A 364 -45.09 -16.31 30.74
CA ASN A 364 -45.20 -17.68 30.28
C ASN A 364 -44.86 -17.74 28.79
N PHE A 365 -43.62 -18.12 28.48
CA PHE A 365 -43.12 -18.19 27.10
C PHE A 365 -43.67 -19.38 26.30
N ASP A 366 -44.47 -20.24 26.93
CA ASP A 366 -45.09 -21.44 26.33
C ASP A 366 -45.90 -21.15 25.05
N HIS A 367 -46.39 -19.92 24.86
CA HIS A 367 -47.16 -19.51 23.67
C HIS A 367 -46.29 -19.01 22.51
N TYR A 368 -44.97 -18.96 22.67
CA TYR A 368 -44.02 -18.41 21.68
C TYR A 368 -43.04 -19.49 21.17
N ASP A 369 -43.58 -20.58 20.65
CA ASP A 369 -42.85 -21.74 20.12
C ASP A 369 -41.88 -21.41 18.96
N LYS A 370 -42.19 -20.36 18.19
CA LYS A 370 -41.37 -19.88 17.07
C LYS A 370 -40.40 -18.75 17.45
N LEU A 371 -40.30 -18.39 18.73
CA LEU A 371 -39.44 -17.30 19.19
C LEU A 371 -37.97 -17.60 18.85
N ALA A 372 -37.40 -16.83 17.92
CA ALA A 372 -36.02 -17.01 17.49
C ALA A 372 -35.08 -15.89 17.95
N VAL A 373 -35.61 -14.68 18.17
CA VAL A 373 -34.89 -13.53 18.69
C VAL A 373 -35.58 -13.00 19.95
N LEU A 374 -34.83 -12.90 21.04
CA LEU A 374 -35.29 -12.35 22.31
C LEU A 374 -34.30 -11.32 22.84
N LYS A 375 -34.81 -10.11 23.12
CA LYS A 375 -34.08 -9.07 23.84
C LYS A 375 -34.71 -8.81 25.20
N LEU A 376 -33.89 -8.85 26.25
CA LEU A 376 -34.25 -8.56 27.64
C LEU A 376 -33.45 -7.35 28.12
N SER A 377 -34.14 -6.36 28.65
CA SER A 377 -33.53 -5.14 29.19
C SER A 377 -34.01 -4.90 30.61
N TYR A 378 -33.09 -4.65 31.55
CA TYR A 378 -33.35 -4.40 32.99
C TYR A 378 -34.17 -5.49 33.71
N CYS A 379 -34.18 -6.70 33.17
CA CYS A 379 -34.94 -7.83 33.73
C CYS A 379 -34.19 -8.58 34.82
N THR A 380 -34.93 -9.12 35.79
CA THR A 380 -34.40 -9.95 36.88
C THR A 380 -34.97 -11.37 36.78
N PHE A 381 -34.10 -12.38 36.66
CA PHE A 381 -34.46 -13.81 36.56
C PHE A 381 -33.24 -14.68 36.91
N THR A 382 -33.44 -15.99 37.10
CA THR A 382 -32.35 -16.92 37.40
C THR A 382 -31.67 -17.40 36.13
N PHE A 383 -30.36 -17.21 35.99
CA PHE A 383 -29.63 -17.56 34.76
C PHE A 383 -29.50 -19.07 34.50
N SER A 384 -29.52 -19.89 35.55
CA SER A 384 -29.52 -21.36 35.43
C SER A 384 -30.87 -21.92 34.99
N LEU A 385 -31.98 -21.23 35.30
CA LEU A 385 -33.34 -21.63 34.92
C LEU A 385 -34.08 -20.44 34.29
N PRO A 386 -33.69 -20.01 33.08
CA PRO A 386 -34.29 -18.85 32.46
C PRO A 386 -35.76 -19.10 32.07
N PRO A 387 -36.60 -18.05 32.03
CA PRO A 387 -38.03 -18.20 31.75
C PRO A 387 -38.34 -18.65 30.31
N PHE A 388 -37.37 -18.59 29.40
CA PHE A 388 -37.49 -18.93 27.99
C PHE A 388 -36.92 -20.31 27.63
N LEU A 389 -36.75 -21.20 28.62
CA LEU A 389 -36.29 -22.59 28.39
C LEU A 389 -37.17 -23.37 27.40
N CYS A 390 -38.47 -23.08 27.37
CA CYS A 390 -39.43 -23.72 26.46
C CYS A 390 -39.30 -23.26 24.99
N CYS A 391 -38.57 -22.17 24.71
CA CYS A 391 -38.42 -21.61 23.37
C CYS A 391 -37.39 -22.40 22.55
N GLN A 392 -37.86 -23.47 21.89
CA GLN A 392 -37.01 -24.36 21.09
C GLN A 392 -36.37 -23.70 19.87
N SER A 393 -36.92 -22.58 19.38
CA SER A 393 -36.45 -21.89 18.18
C SER A 393 -35.43 -20.78 18.46
N LEU A 394 -35.07 -20.53 19.73
CA LEU A 394 -34.26 -19.39 20.14
C LEU A 394 -32.81 -19.52 19.62
N LYS A 395 -32.37 -18.50 18.87
CA LYS A 395 -31.02 -18.44 18.26
C LYS A 395 -30.27 -17.16 18.61
N PHE A 396 -30.98 -16.07 18.89
CA PHE A 396 -30.38 -14.79 19.30
C PHE A 396 -30.94 -14.38 20.66
N LEU A 397 -30.05 -14.31 21.65
CA LEU A 397 -30.32 -13.74 22.96
C LEU A 397 -29.55 -12.43 23.18
N TRP A 398 -30.27 -11.37 23.53
CA TRP A 398 -29.70 -10.10 23.97
C TRP A 398 -30.08 -9.83 25.42
N LEU A 399 -29.09 -9.59 26.28
CA LEU A 399 -29.24 -9.26 27.69
C LEU A 399 -28.62 -7.89 27.98
N ASP A 400 -29.41 -6.94 28.45
CA ASP A 400 -28.97 -5.58 28.76
C ASP A 400 -29.36 -5.19 30.19
N HIS A 401 -28.39 -4.87 31.04
CA HIS A 401 -28.59 -4.54 32.45
C HIS A 401 -29.43 -5.57 33.24
N CYS A 402 -29.40 -6.85 32.85
CA CYS A 402 -30.13 -7.91 33.54
C CYS A 402 -29.45 -8.32 34.86
N ARG A 403 -30.24 -8.83 35.80
CA ARG A 403 -29.74 -9.31 37.11
C ARG A 403 -30.12 -10.76 37.34
N ASP A 404 -29.15 -11.52 37.84
CA ASP A 404 -29.37 -12.88 38.29
C ASP A 404 -30.06 -12.88 39.67
N MET A 405 -31.09 -13.69 39.85
CA MET A 405 -31.64 -13.94 41.18
C MET A 405 -30.76 -14.96 41.89
N GLU A 406 -30.01 -14.53 42.91
CA GLU A 406 -29.20 -15.40 43.76
C GLU A 406 -30.07 -16.51 44.38
N SER A 407 -29.98 -17.74 43.88
CA SER A 407 -30.43 -18.92 44.61
C SER A 407 -29.28 -19.43 45.46
N SER A 408 -29.39 -19.26 46.78
CA SER A 408 -28.50 -19.82 47.77
C SER A 408 -28.72 -21.34 47.90
N THR A 409 -28.21 -22.13 46.95
CA THR A 409 -27.90 -23.57 47.13
C THR A 409 -27.10 -24.07 45.94
N ASP A 410 -25.84 -24.42 46.14
CA ASP A 410 -24.98 -25.19 45.23
C ASP A 410 -25.49 -26.64 44.97
N GLY A 411 -26.74 -26.95 45.33
CA GLY A 411 -27.25 -28.31 45.49
C GLY A 411 -28.23 -28.83 44.42
N ASP A 412 -28.90 -27.97 43.64
CA ASP A 412 -30.01 -28.40 42.76
C ASP A 412 -29.68 -28.31 41.26
N MET A 413 -28.47 -28.74 40.87
CA MET A 413 -28.02 -28.78 39.46
C MET A 413 -28.34 -30.12 38.76
N GLU A 414 -29.39 -30.84 39.20
CA GLU A 414 -29.79 -32.15 38.65
C GLU A 414 -30.66 -32.07 37.37
N LYS A 415 -31.07 -30.88 36.91
CA LYS A 415 -31.74 -30.70 35.60
C LYS A 415 -30.77 -30.18 34.53
N ALA A 416 -29.67 -30.89 34.34
CA ALA A 416 -28.64 -30.53 33.36
C ALA A 416 -29.18 -30.55 31.92
N ASP A 417 -30.03 -31.52 31.58
CA ASP A 417 -30.47 -31.77 30.20
C ASP A 417 -31.25 -30.61 29.56
N ASP A 418 -32.11 -29.92 30.31
CA ASP A 418 -32.92 -28.80 29.79
C ASP A 418 -32.07 -27.53 29.58
N ILE A 419 -31.06 -27.32 30.43
CA ILE A 419 -30.13 -26.18 30.34
C ILE A 419 -29.24 -26.29 29.09
N HIS A 420 -28.89 -27.52 28.69
CA HIS A 420 -28.02 -27.75 27.52
C HIS A 420 -28.72 -27.44 26.19
N GLN A 421 -30.03 -27.68 26.07
CA GLN A 421 -30.72 -27.65 24.78
C GLN A 421 -30.86 -26.26 24.16
N TRP A 422 -31.14 -25.22 24.95
CA TRP A 422 -31.29 -23.87 24.41
C TRP A 422 -29.93 -23.21 24.13
N ILE A 423 -28.93 -23.42 24.99
CA ILE A 423 -27.57 -22.87 24.84
C ILE A 423 -26.89 -23.40 23.57
N GLN A 424 -27.06 -24.69 23.26
CA GLN A 424 -26.49 -25.32 22.06
C GLN A 424 -27.03 -24.74 20.75
N ARG A 425 -28.21 -24.12 20.75
CA ARG A 425 -28.87 -23.59 19.55
C ARG A 425 -28.56 -22.12 19.29
N LEU A 426 -27.96 -21.43 20.26
CA LEU A 426 -27.62 -20.02 20.12
C LEU A 426 -26.57 -19.81 19.03
N TRP A 427 -26.88 -18.89 18.12
CA TRP A 427 -25.96 -18.38 17.10
C TRP A 427 -25.39 -17.03 17.50
N VAL A 428 -26.16 -16.22 18.24
CA VAL A 428 -25.79 -14.87 18.65
C VAL A 428 -26.11 -14.65 20.11
N LEU A 429 -25.11 -14.18 20.85
CA LEU A 429 -25.23 -13.80 22.25
C LEU A 429 -24.67 -12.39 22.44
N ASP A 430 -25.53 -11.46 22.84
CA ASP A 430 -25.16 -10.10 23.22
C ASP A 430 -25.43 -9.87 24.71
N VAL A 431 -24.37 -9.56 25.48
CA VAL A 431 -24.43 -9.33 26.92
C VAL A 431 -23.87 -7.95 27.23
N ARG A 432 -24.74 -7.01 27.60
CA ARG A 432 -24.40 -5.62 27.93
C ARG A 432 -24.68 -5.32 29.39
N ASN A 433 -23.69 -4.76 30.08
CA ASN A 433 -23.78 -4.26 31.45
C ASN A 433 -24.44 -5.26 32.43
N THR A 434 -24.27 -6.55 32.16
CA THR A 434 -24.89 -7.68 32.85
C THR A 434 -23.77 -8.57 33.39
N CYS A 435 -23.90 -9.11 34.60
CA CYS A 435 -22.89 -9.99 35.19
C CYS A 435 -22.72 -11.27 34.38
N CYS A 436 -21.70 -11.32 33.53
CA CYS A 436 -21.53 -12.39 32.54
C CYS A 436 -20.77 -13.62 33.07
N ASN A 437 -20.17 -13.57 34.27
CA ASN A 437 -19.33 -14.67 34.80
C ASN A 437 -20.04 -16.03 34.89
N ARG A 438 -21.35 -16.02 35.17
CA ARG A 438 -22.17 -17.23 35.11
C ARG A 438 -22.46 -17.59 33.65
N ILE A 439 -23.07 -16.67 32.88
CA ILE A 439 -23.48 -16.87 31.48
C ILE A 439 -22.34 -17.38 30.58
N LEU A 440 -21.14 -16.83 30.75
CA LEU A 440 -19.95 -17.11 29.95
C LEU A 440 -18.97 -18.01 30.69
N SER A 441 -19.41 -18.75 31.72
CA SER A 441 -18.54 -19.73 32.39
C SER A 441 -18.04 -20.79 31.41
N ALA A 442 -16.86 -21.36 31.69
CA ALA A 442 -16.23 -22.40 30.87
C ALA A 442 -17.23 -23.54 30.52
N ARG A 443 -17.97 -24.03 31.51
CA ARG A 443 -18.99 -25.07 31.33
C ARG A 443 -20.09 -24.65 30.34
N MET A 444 -20.52 -23.40 30.37
CA MET A 444 -21.61 -22.92 29.50
C MET A 444 -21.10 -22.67 28.08
N LEU A 445 -19.90 -22.14 27.93
CA LEU A 445 -19.23 -21.97 26.64
C LEU A 445 -18.97 -23.32 25.93
N ASP A 446 -18.72 -24.40 26.68
CA ASP A 446 -18.58 -25.75 26.12
C ASP A 446 -19.84 -26.21 25.38
N PHE A 447 -21.03 -25.73 25.79
CA PHE A 447 -22.29 -26.02 25.11
C PHE A 447 -22.59 -25.08 23.93
N MET A 448 -22.00 -23.89 23.88
CA MET A 448 -22.23 -22.86 22.86
C MET A 448 -21.51 -23.17 21.52
N THR A 449 -21.57 -24.42 21.06
CA THR A 449 -20.81 -24.90 19.89
C THR A 449 -21.26 -24.28 18.56
N GLN A 450 -22.50 -23.80 18.47
CA GLN A 450 -23.08 -23.16 17.29
C GLN A 450 -22.93 -21.63 17.29
N LEU A 451 -22.32 -21.05 18.33
CA LEU A 451 -22.20 -19.61 18.49
C LEU A 451 -21.27 -19.03 17.43
N ARG A 452 -21.75 -18.00 16.73
CA ARG A 452 -21.05 -17.30 15.64
C ARG A 452 -20.73 -15.86 16.00
N VAL A 453 -21.55 -15.23 16.85
CA VAL A 453 -21.35 -13.86 17.30
C VAL A 453 -21.47 -13.81 18.82
N LEU A 454 -20.42 -13.31 19.48
CA LEU A 454 -20.40 -13.02 20.90
C LEU A 454 -20.05 -11.54 21.09
N ASN A 455 -20.99 -10.79 21.65
CA ASN A 455 -20.79 -9.39 22.01
C ASN A 455 -20.91 -9.21 23.52
N VAL A 456 -19.89 -8.63 24.13
CA VAL A 456 -19.81 -8.39 25.58
C VAL A 456 -19.44 -6.93 25.80
N ILE A 457 -20.30 -6.18 26.48
CA ILE A 457 -20.09 -4.75 26.75
C ILE A 457 -20.21 -4.49 28.24
N GLY A 458 -19.26 -3.77 28.83
CA GLY A 458 -19.35 -3.35 30.24
C GLY A 458 -19.26 -4.51 31.24
N ALA A 459 -18.59 -5.60 30.88
CA ALA A 459 -18.32 -6.70 31.79
C ALA A 459 -17.35 -6.25 32.89
N LYS A 460 -17.57 -6.78 34.11
CA LYS A 460 -16.74 -6.49 35.29
C LYS A 460 -15.95 -7.73 35.69
N ASP A 461 -14.64 -7.59 35.63
CA ASP A 461 -13.62 -8.53 36.09
C ASP A 461 -13.78 -9.91 35.46
N TRP A 462 -14.13 -9.94 34.17
CA TRP A 462 -14.40 -11.18 33.46
C TRP A 462 -13.11 -11.89 33.08
N ASP A 463 -13.05 -13.19 33.35
CA ASP A 463 -11.92 -14.05 32.99
C ASP A 463 -12.05 -14.57 31.56
N MET A 464 -11.35 -13.93 30.62
CA MET A 464 -11.38 -14.32 29.22
C MET A 464 -10.73 -15.68 28.95
N ARG A 465 -9.96 -16.25 29.90
CA ARG A 465 -9.39 -17.62 29.75
C ARG A 465 -10.48 -18.67 29.56
N GLN A 466 -11.70 -18.37 29.99
CA GLN A 466 -12.86 -19.23 29.76
C GLN A 466 -13.11 -19.48 28.26
N LEU A 467 -12.64 -18.61 27.37
CA LEU A 467 -12.76 -18.77 25.92
C LEU A 467 -11.79 -19.78 25.30
N GLN A 468 -10.64 -20.03 25.95
CA GLN A 468 -9.54 -20.82 25.38
C GLN A 468 -10.00 -22.24 25.05
N GLY A 469 -9.77 -22.68 23.80
CA GLY A 469 -10.17 -24.01 23.32
C GLY A 469 -11.67 -24.18 23.04
N ARG A 470 -12.47 -23.11 23.12
CA ARG A 470 -13.93 -23.14 22.96
C ARG A 470 -14.40 -22.33 21.75
N LEU A 471 -15.71 -22.39 21.49
CA LEU A 471 -16.39 -21.64 20.42
C LEU A 471 -15.78 -21.84 19.01
N PRO A 472 -15.72 -23.09 18.50
CA PRO A 472 -15.04 -23.40 17.23
C PRO A 472 -15.67 -22.73 15.99
N ASN A 473 -16.92 -22.28 16.09
CA ASN A 473 -17.66 -21.63 15.00
C ASN A 473 -17.78 -20.10 15.15
N ILE A 474 -17.12 -19.50 16.13
CA ILE A 474 -17.15 -18.05 16.34
C ILE A 474 -16.56 -17.33 15.12
N ARG A 475 -17.24 -16.28 14.65
CA ARG A 475 -16.81 -15.39 13.57
C ARG A 475 -16.51 -13.99 14.08
N ASN A 476 -17.36 -13.48 14.97
CA ASN A 476 -17.24 -12.12 15.50
C ASN A 476 -17.22 -12.17 17.03
N LEU A 477 -16.07 -11.81 17.59
CA LEU A 477 -15.86 -11.71 19.03
C LEU A 477 -15.64 -10.24 19.40
N ARG A 478 -16.58 -9.66 20.13
CA ARG A 478 -16.49 -8.28 20.61
C ARG A 478 -16.55 -8.27 22.12
N VAL A 479 -15.54 -7.69 22.74
CA VAL A 479 -15.48 -7.44 24.18
C VAL A 479 -15.08 -5.99 24.31
N THR A 480 -15.99 -5.11 24.75
CA THR A 480 -15.72 -3.67 24.76
C THR A 480 -16.08 -3.04 26.10
N LYS A 481 -15.42 -1.92 26.43
CA LYS A 481 -15.69 -1.13 27.65
C LYS A 481 -15.71 -1.96 28.94
N SER A 482 -14.91 -3.03 29.00
CA SER A 482 -14.96 -4.03 30.06
C SER A 482 -13.67 -4.08 30.88
N THR A 483 -13.75 -4.55 32.13
CA THR A 483 -12.57 -4.96 32.90
C THR A 483 -12.36 -6.46 32.74
N ILE A 484 -11.21 -6.85 32.21
CA ILE A 484 -10.93 -8.23 31.78
C ILE A 484 -9.63 -8.76 32.40
N GLN A 485 -9.60 -10.08 32.59
CA GLN A 485 -8.40 -10.84 32.94
C GLN A 485 -7.97 -11.66 31.71
N CYS A 486 -6.69 -11.54 31.32
CA CYS A 486 -6.16 -12.19 30.12
C CYS A 486 -5.03 -13.16 30.50
N GLY A 487 -5.16 -14.47 30.25
CA GLY A 487 -4.03 -15.42 30.27
C GLY A 487 -3.28 -15.67 31.60
N THR A 488 -2.24 -16.51 31.56
CA THR A 488 -1.28 -16.78 32.64
C THR A 488 0.09 -16.16 32.30
N TYR A 489 0.98 -15.98 33.28
CA TYR A 489 2.32 -15.37 33.07
C TYR A 489 3.28 -16.23 32.20
N ILE A 490 2.85 -17.39 31.73
CA ILE A 490 3.70 -18.39 31.04
C ILE A 490 3.36 -18.36 29.54
N TRP A 491 4.39 -18.31 28.68
CA TRP A 491 4.31 -17.99 27.25
C TRP A 491 3.66 -19.04 26.32
N GLU A 492 2.98 -20.07 26.83
CA GLU A 492 2.73 -21.27 26.01
C GLU A 492 1.39 -21.32 25.28
N ASP A 493 0.35 -20.56 25.67
CA ASP A 493 -0.97 -20.70 25.04
C ASP A 493 -1.57 -19.39 24.49
N ASP A 494 -2.04 -19.45 23.23
CA ASP A 494 -2.83 -18.42 22.57
C ASP A 494 -4.29 -18.45 23.09
N LEU A 495 -4.80 -17.30 23.55
CA LEU A 495 -6.15 -17.14 24.10
C LEU A 495 -7.25 -17.61 23.13
N PHE A 496 -7.03 -17.46 21.83
CA PHE A 496 -7.99 -17.76 20.77
C PHE A 496 -7.77 -19.13 20.15
N THR A 497 -6.96 -19.99 20.78
CA THR A 497 -6.76 -21.38 20.33
C THR A 497 -8.09 -22.08 20.15
N GLY A 498 -8.32 -22.66 18.96
CA GLY A 498 -9.56 -23.36 18.61
C GLY A 498 -10.59 -22.52 17.85
N MET A 499 -10.42 -21.21 17.75
CA MET A 499 -11.36 -20.27 17.09
C MET A 499 -11.06 -20.07 15.60
N LYS A 500 -10.93 -21.18 14.85
CA LYS A 500 -10.43 -21.15 13.45
C LYS A 500 -11.27 -20.34 12.47
N LYS A 501 -12.55 -20.09 12.78
CA LYS A 501 -13.48 -19.31 11.94
C LYS A 501 -13.58 -17.84 12.34
N MET A 502 -12.84 -17.38 13.35
CA MET A 502 -12.93 -16.00 13.81
C MET A 502 -12.35 -15.05 12.76
N GLU A 503 -13.16 -14.09 12.33
CA GLU A 503 -12.89 -13.11 11.27
C GLU A 503 -12.73 -11.70 11.85
N VAL A 504 -13.48 -11.37 12.91
CA VAL A 504 -13.49 -10.03 13.55
C VAL A 504 -13.24 -10.15 15.05
N LEU A 505 -12.26 -9.38 15.54
CA LEU A 505 -11.96 -9.21 16.96
C LEU A 505 -12.06 -7.72 17.33
N ASP A 506 -12.92 -7.39 18.29
CA ASP A 506 -13.05 -6.03 18.83
C ASP A 506 -12.76 -6.04 20.34
N LEU A 507 -11.72 -5.32 20.76
CA LEU A 507 -11.29 -5.18 22.15
C LEU A 507 -11.28 -3.72 22.63
N SER A 508 -12.15 -2.89 22.05
CA SER A 508 -12.20 -1.44 22.24
C SER A 508 -12.53 -1.01 23.68
N GLY A 509 -11.75 -0.08 24.24
CA GLY A 509 -12.01 0.57 25.53
C GLY A 509 -11.92 -0.36 26.74
N ASN A 510 -11.19 -1.49 26.64
CA ASN A 510 -11.02 -2.42 27.74
C ASN A 510 -9.90 -1.99 28.71
N LYS A 511 -9.96 -2.56 29.92
CA LYS A 511 -8.88 -2.48 30.90
C LYS A 511 -8.48 -3.88 31.35
N ILE A 512 -7.19 -4.21 31.19
CA ILE A 512 -6.63 -5.47 31.68
C ILE A 512 -6.25 -5.29 33.15
N ILE A 513 -6.86 -6.09 34.04
CA ILE A 513 -6.62 -5.97 35.49
C ILE A 513 -5.67 -7.02 36.06
N SER A 514 -5.53 -8.17 35.37
CA SER A 514 -4.63 -9.25 35.77
C SER A 514 -4.33 -10.21 34.62
N GLY A 515 -3.23 -10.96 34.75
CA GLY A 515 -2.75 -11.94 33.77
C GLY A 515 -1.73 -11.38 32.77
N LYS A 516 -1.53 -12.08 31.65
CA LYS A 516 -0.69 -11.68 30.52
C LYS A 516 -1.26 -10.41 29.88
N ARG A 517 -0.46 -9.35 29.84
CA ARG A 517 -0.78 -8.06 29.21
C ARG A 517 -0.50 -8.08 27.70
N CYS A 518 -0.82 -9.19 27.06
CA CYS A 518 -0.51 -9.44 25.66
C CYS A 518 -1.72 -10.07 24.96
N ILE A 519 -2.03 -9.57 23.77
CA ILE A 519 -2.99 -10.18 22.86
C ILE A 519 -2.17 -10.85 21.76
N SER A 520 -2.22 -12.18 21.69
CA SER A 520 -1.55 -12.97 20.66
C SER A 520 -2.59 -13.71 19.82
N ALA A 521 -2.44 -13.70 18.50
CA ALA A 521 -3.22 -14.50 17.56
C ALA A 521 -2.31 -14.99 16.42
N THR A 522 -2.58 -16.18 15.88
CA THR A 522 -1.82 -16.81 14.79
C THR A 522 -2.75 -17.49 13.78
N GLU A 523 -2.26 -17.88 12.59
CA GLU A 523 -3.08 -18.66 11.63
C GLU A 523 -3.56 -20.01 12.19
N GLN A 524 -2.84 -20.56 13.17
CA GLN A 524 -3.21 -21.81 13.80
C GLN A 524 -4.40 -21.62 14.75
N SER A 525 -4.51 -20.43 15.36
CA SER A 525 -5.60 -20.12 16.30
C SER A 525 -6.85 -19.58 15.62
N CYS A 526 -6.72 -18.67 14.64
CA CYS A 526 -7.87 -18.03 14.00
C CYS A 526 -7.64 -17.60 12.53
N SER A 527 -8.74 -17.31 11.82
CA SER A 527 -8.76 -16.77 10.45
C SER A 527 -8.98 -15.25 10.43
N LEU A 528 -8.34 -14.52 11.34
CA LEU A 528 -8.64 -13.12 11.62
C LEU A 528 -8.47 -12.23 10.38
N GLU A 529 -9.50 -11.46 10.05
CA GLU A 529 -9.50 -10.49 8.94
C GLU A 529 -9.43 -9.05 9.43
N THR A 530 -10.02 -8.76 10.59
CA THR A 530 -10.11 -7.40 11.17
C THR A 530 -9.91 -7.41 12.67
N ILE A 531 -9.03 -6.53 13.16
CA ILE A 531 -8.89 -6.21 14.59
C ILE A 531 -9.24 -4.75 14.85
N ILE A 532 -10.03 -4.51 15.89
CA ILE A 532 -10.49 -3.19 16.31
C ILE A 532 -10.15 -2.98 17.78
N ILE A 533 -9.38 -1.94 18.08
CA ILE A 533 -9.20 -1.41 19.42
C ILE A 533 -9.37 0.11 19.30
N ASP A 534 -10.62 0.55 19.34
CA ASP A 534 -10.99 1.95 19.46
C ASP A 534 -10.99 2.38 20.93
N GLN A 535 -10.69 3.65 21.19
CA GLN A 535 -10.55 4.20 22.56
C GLN A 535 -9.44 3.55 23.43
N GLY A 536 -8.54 2.78 22.82
CA GLY A 536 -7.38 2.17 23.47
C GLY A 536 -7.71 0.94 24.32
N CYS A 537 -6.68 0.35 24.91
CA CYS A 537 -6.77 -0.74 25.88
C CYS A 537 -5.77 -0.49 27.01
N VAL A 538 -6.26 -0.25 28.21
CA VAL A 538 -5.45 0.14 29.37
C VAL A 538 -4.71 -1.09 29.91
N GLU A 539 -3.42 -0.91 30.27
CA GLU A 539 -2.48 -1.96 30.72
C GLU A 539 -2.07 -3.00 29.65
N LEU A 540 -2.46 -2.82 28.39
CA LEU A 540 -2.01 -3.68 27.29
C LEU A 540 -0.56 -3.35 26.91
N GLU A 541 0.34 -4.33 27.02
CA GLU A 541 1.79 -4.17 26.77
C GLU A 541 2.22 -4.67 25.38
N GLN A 542 1.54 -5.70 24.84
CA GLN A 542 1.93 -6.32 23.59
C GLN A 542 0.73 -6.73 22.72
N ILE A 543 0.85 -6.51 21.40
CA ILE A 543 -0.04 -7.05 20.39
C ILE A 543 0.80 -7.85 19.39
N SER A 544 0.50 -9.14 19.23
CA SER A 544 1.19 -10.04 18.30
C SER A 544 0.18 -10.79 17.44
N LEU A 545 0.11 -10.49 16.15
CA LEU A 545 -0.81 -11.08 15.17
C LEU A 545 -0.01 -11.81 14.08
N THR A 546 0.94 -12.64 14.50
CA THR A 546 1.92 -13.24 13.60
C THR A 546 1.34 -14.35 12.75
N GLY A 547 1.69 -14.31 11.47
CA GLY A 547 1.24 -15.26 10.48
C GLY A 547 -0.16 -14.97 9.94
N CYS A 548 -1.01 -14.15 10.58
CA CYS A 548 -2.42 -13.93 10.17
C CYS A 548 -2.57 -13.38 8.74
N SER A 549 -2.45 -14.22 7.70
CA SER A 549 -2.37 -13.79 6.29
C SER A 549 -3.66 -13.19 5.75
N LYS A 550 -4.80 -13.53 6.36
CA LYS A 550 -6.12 -12.97 6.02
C LYS A 550 -6.35 -11.59 6.66
N LEU A 551 -5.50 -11.15 7.59
CA LEU A 551 -5.66 -9.87 8.28
C LEU A 551 -5.47 -8.73 7.29
N LYS A 552 -6.53 -7.97 7.05
CA LYS A 552 -6.58 -6.83 6.11
C LYS A 552 -6.70 -5.50 6.84
N ASN A 553 -7.43 -5.47 7.94
CA ASN A 553 -7.79 -4.24 8.65
C ASN A 553 -7.27 -4.25 10.09
N VAL A 554 -6.44 -3.27 10.43
CA VAL A 554 -5.93 -3.05 11.78
C VAL A 554 -6.32 -1.64 12.21
N LEU A 555 -7.26 -1.52 13.14
CA LEU A 555 -7.77 -0.26 13.65
C LEU A 555 -7.35 -0.07 15.12
N LEU A 556 -6.21 0.59 15.34
CA LEU A 556 -5.70 0.90 16.67
C LEU A 556 -5.82 2.41 16.93
N ARG A 557 -6.75 2.82 17.79
CA ARG A 557 -7.06 4.24 18.07
C ARG A 557 -7.19 4.48 19.57
N GLY A 558 -6.91 5.70 20.00
CA GLY A 558 -7.01 6.07 21.42
C GLY A 558 -5.74 5.80 22.21
N LEU A 559 -5.88 5.70 23.54
CA LEU A 559 -4.75 5.69 24.47
C LEU A 559 -4.28 4.28 24.81
N PHE A 560 -3.00 4.01 24.54
CA PHE A 560 -2.29 2.79 24.91
C PHE A 560 -1.15 3.17 25.87
N GLU A 561 -1.44 3.15 27.18
CA GLU A 561 -0.51 3.64 28.21
C GLU A 561 0.77 2.78 28.32
N GLU A 562 0.61 1.45 28.22
CA GLU A 562 1.66 0.47 28.48
C GLU A 562 2.16 -0.27 27.24
N LEU A 563 1.62 0.01 26.04
CA LEU A 563 1.98 -0.77 24.86
C LEU A 563 3.43 -0.51 24.45
N VAL A 564 4.23 -1.58 24.44
CA VAL A 564 5.66 -1.58 24.10
C VAL A 564 5.93 -2.25 22.75
N ASN A 565 5.18 -3.31 22.41
CA ASN A 565 5.44 -4.14 21.22
C ASN A 565 4.19 -4.29 20.33
N LEU A 566 4.38 -4.08 19.02
CA LEU A 566 3.41 -4.35 17.98
C LEU A 566 4.04 -5.23 16.88
N ASP A 567 3.57 -6.46 16.78
CA ASP A 567 4.00 -7.41 15.76
C ASP A 567 2.79 -7.85 14.92
N ILE A 568 2.81 -7.56 13.62
CA ILE A 568 1.79 -8.01 12.66
C ILE A 568 2.44 -8.73 11.47
N SER A 569 3.55 -9.42 11.73
CA SER A 569 4.32 -10.13 10.71
C SER A 569 3.48 -11.19 10.00
N GLY A 570 3.69 -11.38 8.69
CA GLY A 570 2.95 -12.32 7.85
C GLY A 570 1.51 -11.91 7.54
N SER A 571 1.11 -10.68 7.88
CA SER A 571 -0.24 -10.19 7.61
C SER A 571 -0.45 -9.71 6.17
N GLY A 572 -1.71 -9.72 5.73
CA GLY A 572 -2.15 -9.20 4.43
C GLY A 572 -2.47 -7.71 4.44
N VAL A 573 -2.00 -6.95 5.43
CA VAL A 573 -2.35 -5.55 5.64
C VAL A 573 -1.73 -4.68 4.54
N LYS A 574 -2.57 -3.97 3.79
CA LYS A 574 -2.12 -3.02 2.74
C LYS A 574 -1.68 -1.68 3.30
N ARG A 575 -2.38 -1.19 4.33
CA ARG A 575 -2.09 0.09 5.00
C ARG A 575 -2.21 -0.08 6.50
N LEU A 576 -1.15 0.29 7.22
CA LEU A 576 -1.14 0.32 8.68
C LEU A 576 -1.34 1.76 9.16
N ASP A 577 -2.57 2.08 9.61
CA ASP A 577 -2.90 3.43 10.10
C ASP A 577 -2.86 3.50 11.62
N LEU A 578 -1.79 4.10 12.15
CA LEU A 578 -1.57 4.34 13.58
C LEU A 578 -1.73 5.84 13.92
N SER A 579 -2.19 6.68 13.00
CA SER A 579 -2.22 8.15 13.17
C SER A 579 -3.11 8.63 14.32
N ALA A 580 -4.15 7.86 14.63
CA ALA A 580 -5.11 8.12 15.71
C ALA A 580 -4.75 7.44 17.05
N MET A 581 -3.60 6.78 17.13
CA MET A 581 -3.09 6.11 18.32
C MET A 581 -2.26 7.06 19.19
N ILE A 582 -2.34 6.88 20.51
CA ILE A 582 -1.45 7.51 21.48
C ILE A 582 -0.73 6.38 22.23
N ALA A 583 0.56 6.19 21.93
CA ALA A 583 1.37 5.11 22.51
C ALA A 583 2.78 5.61 22.80
N LEU A 584 2.96 6.20 23.99
CA LEU A 584 4.21 6.85 24.38
C LEU A 584 5.32 5.86 24.74
N LYS A 585 4.97 4.61 25.07
CA LYS A 585 5.89 3.53 25.42
C LYS A 585 6.18 2.55 24.27
N LEU A 586 5.55 2.73 23.10
CA LEU A 586 5.74 1.85 21.95
C LEU A 586 7.19 1.98 21.47
N ASP A 587 7.92 0.87 21.52
CA ASP A 587 9.36 0.86 21.27
C ASP A 587 9.81 -0.21 20.26
N GLU A 588 8.94 -1.19 20.00
CA GLU A 588 9.19 -2.26 19.04
C GLU A 588 8.03 -2.43 18.07
N VAL A 589 8.34 -2.34 16.77
CA VAL A 589 7.38 -2.58 15.68
C VAL A 589 7.97 -3.57 14.69
N ILE A 590 7.26 -4.68 14.47
CA ILE A 590 7.69 -5.79 13.62
C ILE A 590 6.65 -6.07 12.53
N LEU A 591 7.08 -5.93 11.27
CA LEU A 591 6.30 -6.05 10.05
C LEU A 591 7.03 -6.97 9.05
N LEU A 592 7.37 -8.19 9.48
CA LEU A 592 8.08 -9.15 8.62
C LEU A 592 7.10 -9.84 7.67
N ASP A 593 7.56 -10.26 6.48
CA ASP A 593 6.76 -10.94 5.44
C ASP A 593 5.42 -10.25 5.06
N CYS A 594 5.30 -8.92 5.22
CA CYS A 594 4.11 -8.12 4.95
C CYS A 594 4.04 -7.69 3.47
N ASN A 595 3.75 -8.65 2.58
CA ASN A 595 3.89 -8.48 1.13
C ASN A 595 2.95 -7.45 0.48
N MET A 596 1.83 -7.14 1.14
CA MET A 596 0.82 -6.20 0.61
C MET A 596 1.03 -4.76 1.11
N LEU A 597 1.97 -4.53 2.05
CA LEU A 597 2.12 -3.27 2.76
C LEU A 597 2.64 -2.16 1.82
N CYS A 598 1.83 -1.12 1.66
CA CYS A 598 2.13 0.06 0.83
C CYS A 598 2.43 1.31 1.65
N ALA A 599 1.80 1.48 2.82
CA ALA A 599 2.00 2.66 3.66
C ALA A 599 1.83 2.39 5.15
N ILE A 600 2.59 3.14 5.95
CA ILE A 600 2.46 3.20 7.41
C ILE A 600 2.23 4.67 7.79
N LEU A 601 1.12 4.93 8.49
CA LEU A 601 0.84 6.24 9.05
C LEU A 601 1.14 6.24 10.54
N TRP A 602 2.25 6.85 10.92
CA TRP A 602 2.68 6.93 12.31
C TRP A 602 1.84 7.94 13.13
N PRO A 603 1.71 7.74 14.45
CA PRO A 603 1.20 8.78 15.33
C PRO A 603 1.99 10.10 15.16
N PRO A 604 1.35 11.27 15.26
CA PRO A 604 2.05 12.55 15.17
C PRO A 604 3.03 12.74 16.35
N GLU A 605 3.97 13.66 16.19
CA GLU A 605 4.93 14.02 17.25
C GLU A 605 4.19 14.38 18.55
N GLY A 606 4.71 13.90 19.69
CA GLY A 606 4.08 14.06 21.01
C GLY A 606 3.01 13.02 21.37
N ARG A 607 2.57 12.17 20.42
CA ARG A 607 1.67 11.02 20.69
C ARG A 607 2.37 9.66 20.63
N ARG A 608 3.67 9.65 20.34
CA ARG A 608 4.54 8.48 20.33
C ARG A 608 5.93 8.84 20.80
N LYS A 609 6.75 7.82 21.06
CA LYS A 609 8.20 7.97 21.19
C LYS A 609 8.79 8.55 19.89
N THR A 610 9.83 9.37 20.01
CA THR A 610 10.48 10.06 18.89
C THR A 610 10.92 9.08 17.79
N TYR A 611 11.53 7.98 18.20
CA TYR A 611 11.86 6.82 17.37
C TYR A 611 11.84 5.54 18.21
N PHE A 612 11.74 4.41 17.53
CA PHE A 612 11.69 3.06 18.12
C PHE A 612 13.11 2.53 18.37
N ASP A 613 13.31 1.77 19.44
CA ASP A 613 14.54 1.00 19.63
C ASP A 613 14.66 -0.09 18.56
N THR A 614 13.54 -0.73 18.19
CA THR A 614 13.50 -1.79 17.17
C THR A 614 12.40 -1.52 16.13
N LEU A 615 12.80 -1.49 14.85
CA LEU A 615 11.89 -1.39 13.71
C LEU A 615 12.30 -2.41 12.64
N ARG A 616 11.45 -3.40 12.40
CA ARG A 616 11.70 -4.43 11.39
C ARG A 616 10.59 -4.42 10.35
N ILE A 617 10.93 -4.19 9.09
CA ILE A 617 10.00 -4.17 7.97
C ILE A 617 10.56 -5.10 6.90
N GLN A 618 9.75 -6.05 6.45
CA GLN A 618 10.07 -6.89 5.32
C GLN A 618 8.81 -7.11 4.50
N THR A 619 8.79 -6.64 3.25
CA THR A 619 7.64 -6.83 2.34
C THR A 619 7.88 -7.95 1.32
N ARG A 620 8.84 -8.83 1.60
CA ARG A 620 9.26 -9.93 0.72
C ARG A 620 9.00 -11.27 1.39
N LYS A 621 8.35 -12.19 0.68
CA LYS A 621 8.30 -13.61 1.04
C LYS A 621 9.62 -14.26 0.62
N GLU A 622 10.51 -14.55 1.57
CA GLU A 622 11.52 -15.56 1.32
C GLU A 622 10.80 -16.90 1.16
N SER A 623 10.99 -17.58 0.03
CA SER A 623 10.49 -18.94 -0.14
C SER A 623 11.19 -19.82 0.90
N ASN A 624 10.52 -20.09 2.02
CA ASN A 624 10.88 -21.09 3.00
C ASN A 624 10.86 -22.48 2.35
N THR A 625 11.91 -22.82 1.63
CA THR A 625 12.38 -24.20 1.55
C THR A 625 13.61 -24.30 2.44
N PRO A 626 13.58 -25.08 3.53
CA PRO A 626 14.80 -25.51 4.19
C PRO A 626 15.49 -26.48 3.25
N SER A 627 16.18 -25.95 2.24
CA SER A 627 17.16 -26.75 1.53
C SER A 627 18.27 -26.98 2.53
N ALA A 628 18.55 -28.25 2.84
CA ALA A 628 19.69 -28.72 3.60
C ALA A 628 21.02 -28.47 2.85
N THR A 629 21.19 -27.27 2.32
CA THR A 629 22.42 -26.63 1.87
C THR A 629 22.41 -25.20 2.41
N SER A 630 22.48 -25.08 3.75
CA SER A 630 22.75 -23.86 4.49
C SER A 630 24.18 -23.31 4.27
N GLY A 631 24.69 -23.39 3.03
CA GLY A 631 26.08 -23.08 2.70
C GLY A 631 26.31 -22.07 1.57
N LEU A 632 25.32 -21.76 0.71
CA LEU A 632 25.63 -21.07 -0.56
C LEU A 632 24.87 -19.77 -0.89
N LYS A 633 24.06 -19.22 0.04
CA LYS A 633 23.56 -17.83 -0.06
C LYS A 633 24.15 -16.88 1.00
N SER A 634 25.01 -17.41 1.86
CA SER A 634 25.77 -16.64 2.86
C SER A 634 27.12 -16.16 2.31
N SER A 635 27.59 -16.70 1.19
CA SER A 635 28.97 -16.51 0.69
C SER A 635 29.22 -15.18 -0.04
N ALA A 636 28.20 -14.43 -0.47
CA ALA A 636 28.39 -13.08 -1.02
C ALA A 636 28.34 -11.99 0.08
N LEU A 637 27.39 -12.11 1.01
CA LEU A 637 27.18 -11.18 2.12
C LEU A 637 28.31 -11.24 3.17
N SER A 638 28.88 -12.41 3.45
CA SER A 638 29.95 -12.59 4.46
C SER A 638 31.37 -12.29 3.94
N VAL A 639 31.57 -12.18 2.63
CA VAL A 639 32.90 -12.02 2.02
C VAL A 639 33.25 -10.57 1.71
N ILE A 640 32.25 -9.70 1.46
CA ILE A 640 32.48 -8.29 1.11
C ILE A 640 32.52 -7.40 2.37
N SER A 641 31.73 -7.76 3.37
CA SER A 641 31.54 -6.96 4.57
C SER A 641 31.79 -7.86 5.77
N GLY A 642 32.59 -7.43 6.75
CA GLY A 642 32.53 -8.00 8.09
C GLY A 642 31.17 -7.75 8.79
N SER A 643 30.08 -7.60 8.03
CA SER A 643 28.76 -7.24 8.49
C SER A 643 28.03 -8.47 8.99
N ARG A 644 27.85 -8.48 10.31
CA ARG A 644 26.58 -8.69 11.01
C ARG A 644 25.41 -9.15 10.12
N ALA A 645 24.81 -10.30 10.41
CA ALA A 645 23.65 -10.80 9.67
C ALA A 645 22.47 -9.79 9.73
N PRO A 646 21.61 -9.69 8.71
CA PRO A 646 20.49 -8.74 8.72
C PRO A 646 19.61 -8.80 9.99
N SER A 647 19.47 -10.00 10.58
CA SER A 647 18.75 -10.26 11.83
C SER A 647 19.33 -9.58 13.07
N GLU A 648 20.60 -9.19 13.04
CA GLU A 648 21.31 -8.58 14.15
C GLU A 648 21.19 -7.04 14.17
N TYR A 649 20.60 -6.42 13.14
CA TYR A 649 20.23 -5.00 13.15
C TYR A 649 18.89 -4.81 13.85
N LYS A 650 18.80 -3.79 14.70
CA LYS A 650 17.51 -3.40 15.31
C LYS A 650 16.59 -2.72 14.32
N TRP A 651 17.17 -1.99 13.37
CA TRP A 651 16.49 -1.34 12.27
C TRP A 651 16.81 -2.08 10.98
N TYR A 652 15.90 -2.97 10.56
CA TYR A 652 16.03 -3.79 9.36
C TYR A 652 14.84 -3.52 8.45
N ILE A 653 15.08 -2.98 7.25
CA ILE A 653 14.03 -2.60 6.30
C ILE A 653 14.35 -3.22 4.94
N SER A 654 13.63 -4.28 4.56
CA SER A 654 13.71 -4.86 3.22
C SER A 654 12.40 -4.60 2.48
N VAL A 655 12.46 -3.82 1.39
CA VAL A 655 11.29 -3.38 0.64
C VAL A 655 11.37 -3.82 -0.81
N TYR A 656 10.23 -4.33 -1.30
CA TYR A 656 10.05 -4.62 -2.71
C TYR A 656 9.84 -3.34 -3.54
N ASP A 657 9.18 -2.34 -2.94
CA ASP A 657 8.90 -1.05 -3.56
C ASP A 657 9.42 0.10 -2.69
N ALA A 658 10.36 0.88 -3.23
CA ALA A 658 10.99 2.00 -2.55
C ALA A 658 10.01 3.13 -2.16
N ARG A 659 8.82 3.20 -2.77
CA ARG A 659 7.78 4.18 -2.39
C ARG A 659 7.35 4.02 -0.93
N LEU A 660 7.46 2.83 -0.34
CA LEU A 660 7.16 2.60 1.08
C LEU A 660 8.13 3.37 2.00
N LEU A 661 9.35 3.68 1.56
CA LEU A 661 10.33 4.44 2.35
C LEU A 661 9.83 5.85 2.70
N TRP A 662 8.89 6.41 1.95
CA TRP A 662 8.25 7.68 2.30
C TRP A 662 7.49 7.62 3.63
N SER A 663 7.03 6.44 4.03
CA SER A 663 6.42 6.22 5.36
C SER A 663 7.42 6.40 6.50
N LEU A 664 8.74 6.44 6.23
CA LEU A 664 9.77 6.62 7.25
C LEU A 664 10.16 8.09 7.47
N VAL A 665 9.72 9.02 6.61
CA VAL A 665 10.02 10.45 6.74
C VAL A 665 9.58 11.05 8.09
N PRO A 666 8.42 10.68 8.67
CA PRO A 666 8.05 11.11 10.03
C PRO A 666 9.02 10.66 11.13
N LEU A 667 9.92 9.70 10.86
CA LEU A 667 10.95 9.21 11.77
C LEU A 667 12.30 9.93 11.56
N LYS A 668 12.30 11.12 10.93
CA LYS A 668 13.52 11.88 10.57
C LYS A 668 14.56 12.01 11.69
N VAL A 669 14.12 12.17 12.94
CA VAL A 669 15.03 12.34 14.09
C VAL A 669 15.95 11.13 14.27
N TYR A 670 15.46 9.91 13.99
CA TYR A 670 16.31 8.73 14.00
C TYR A 670 17.46 8.85 12.99
N PHE A 671 17.13 9.28 11.76
CA PHE A 671 18.09 9.44 10.68
C PHE A 671 19.05 10.62 10.93
N ASP A 672 18.65 11.66 11.66
CA ASP A 672 19.54 12.75 12.04
C ASP A 672 20.65 12.29 13.01
N GLU A 673 20.39 11.25 13.81
CA GLU A 673 21.30 10.74 14.85
C GLU A 673 22.03 9.45 14.45
N HIS A 674 21.51 8.69 13.48
CA HIS A 674 22.03 7.37 13.09
C HIS A 674 22.41 7.30 11.62
N VAL A 675 23.28 6.36 11.29
CA VAL A 675 23.71 6.10 9.90
C VAL A 675 22.98 4.93 9.28
N VAL A 676 22.87 4.97 7.95
CA VAL A 676 22.16 3.97 7.15
C VAL A 676 23.12 3.22 6.22
N HIS A 677 22.95 1.90 6.13
CA HIS A 677 23.50 1.05 5.09
C HIS A 677 22.38 0.73 4.09
N VAL A 678 22.56 1.11 2.83
CA VAL A 678 21.61 0.84 1.75
C VAL A 678 22.22 -0.15 0.76
N GLU A 679 21.50 -1.24 0.51
CA GLU A 679 21.79 -2.26 -0.49
C GLU A 679 20.66 -2.28 -1.53
N ILE A 680 21.00 -2.33 -2.81
CA ILE A 680 20.04 -2.34 -3.92
C ILE A 680 20.43 -3.42 -4.93
N SER A 681 19.49 -4.31 -5.23
CA SER A 681 19.71 -5.42 -6.16
C SER A 681 18.43 -5.91 -6.83
N SER A 682 18.58 -6.64 -7.95
CA SER A 682 17.44 -7.30 -8.59
C SER A 682 17.07 -8.62 -7.91
N PRO A 683 15.78 -8.98 -7.89
CA PRO A 683 15.35 -10.28 -7.38
C PRO A 683 15.98 -11.41 -8.21
N CYS A 684 16.66 -12.35 -7.54
CA CYS A 684 17.17 -13.56 -8.19
C CYS A 684 16.04 -14.35 -8.87
N HIS A 685 16.02 -14.39 -10.21
CA HIS A 685 15.15 -15.27 -10.97
C HIS A 685 15.52 -16.74 -10.68
N ARG A 686 14.75 -17.41 -9.84
CA ARG A 686 14.55 -18.86 -9.96
C ARG A 686 13.17 -19.05 -10.58
N THR A 687 13.14 -19.69 -11.74
CA THR A 687 11.92 -20.14 -12.43
C THR A 687 11.03 -20.87 -11.43
N VAL A 688 9.94 -20.22 -11.03
CA VAL A 688 8.81 -20.90 -10.42
C VAL A 688 8.16 -21.68 -11.55
N GLU A 689 8.25 -23.01 -11.50
CA GLU A 689 7.36 -23.88 -12.26
C GLU A 689 5.92 -23.59 -11.79
N VAL A 690 5.25 -22.67 -12.46
CA VAL A 690 3.79 -22.57 -12.39
C VAL A 690 3.26 -23.61 -13.35
N ALA A 691 2.78 -24.71 -12.80
CA ALA A 691 1.97 -25.67 -13.54
C ALA A 691 0.73 -24.94 -14.10
N GLY A 692 0.59 -24.97 -15.42
CA GLY A 692 -0.65 -24.65 -16.13
C GLY A 692 -0.97 -23.17 -16.32
N SER A 693 -0.37 -22.52 -17.32
CA SER A 693 -1.09 -21.53 -18.13
C SER A 693 -0.43 -21.42 -19.50
N SER A 694 -1.22 -21.60 -20.56
CA SER A 694 -0.81 -21.59 -21.95
C SER A 694 -0.76 -20.16 -22.48
N ASP A 695 0.38 -19.49 -22.37
CA ASP A 695 0.61 -18.25 -23.11
C ASP A 695 1.92 -18.36 -23.90
N GLN A 696 1.79 -18.72 -25.18
CA GLN A 696 2.90 -18.89 -26.12
C GLN A 696 3.55 -17.56 -26.54
N ALA A 697 2.94 -16.41 -26.22
CA ALA A 697 3.47 -15.10 -26.60
C ALA A 697 4.75 -14.71 -25.82
N LEU A 698 4.86 -15.09 -24.54
CA LEU A 698 6.01 -14.76 -23.67
C LEU A 698 7.30 -15.49 -24.06
N LYS A 699 7.19 -16.65 -24.74
CA LYS A 699 8.35 -17.43 -25.22
C LYS A 699 9.05 -16.77 -26.42
N SER A 700 8.34 -15.94 -27.19
CA SER A 700 8.89 -15.36 -28.43
C SER A 700 9.84 -14.18 -28.20
N SER A 701 9.62 -13.41 -27.13
CA SER A 701 10.45 -12.25 -26.78
C SER A 701 11.72 -12.64 -26.02
N ILE A 702 11.65 -13.70 -25.22
CA ILE A 702 12.79 -14.27 -24.47
C ILE A 702 13.64 -15.17 -25.40
N GLY A 703 13.00 -15.85 -26.36
CA GLY A 703 13.68 -16.72 -27.33
C GLY A 703 14.61 -16.01 -28.32
N ARG A 704 14.62 -14.67 -28.39
CA ARG A 704 15.58 -13.92 -29.23
C ARG A 704 16.94 -13.68 -28.57
N VAL A 705 17.05 -13.86 -27.25
CA VAL A 705 18.33 -13.77 -26.51
C VAL A 705 18.95 -15.16 -26.30
N GLU A 706 18.19 -16.25 -26.49
CA GLU A 706 18.61 -17.63 -26.20
C GLU A 706 19.17 -18.43 -27.40
N GLN A 707 19.22 -17.89 -28.62
CA GLN A 707 19.71 -18.64 -29.79
C GLN A 707 20.91 -18.01 -30.49
N VAL A 708 22.06 -18.03 -29.82
CA VAL A 708 23.36 -18.12 -30.52
C VAL A 708 24.30 -18.98 -29.65
N LEU A 709 24.59 -20.19 -30.16
CA LEU A 709 25.65 -21.15 -29.77
C LEU A 709 25.36 -22.11 -28.61
N ILE A 710 24.64 -23.20 -28.93
CA ILE A 710 24.95 -24.52 -28.37
C ILE A 710 25.50 -25.36 -29.53
N ASP A 711 26.81 -25.60 -29.53
CA ASP A 711 27.30 -26.95 -29.81
C ASP A 711 28.77 -27.14 -29.38
N GLN A 712 28.94 -28.23 -28.62
CA GLN A 712 30.15 -29.03 -28.36
C GLN A 712 31.07 -28.72 -27.15
N ASN A 713 30.92 -29.65 -26.18
CA ASN A 713 31.93 -30.28 -25.32
C ASN A 713 32.15 -29.73 -23.90
N GLN A 714 31.22 -30.14 -23.03
CA GLN A 714 31.39 -30.77 -21.71
C GLN A 714 32.73 -30.60 -20.98
N GLU A 715 32.71 -29.77 -19.93
CA GLU A 715 33.01 -30.13 -18.53
C GLU A 715 32.56 -28.96 -17.63
N GLU A 716 31.33 -29.04 -17.09
CA GLU A 716 30.68 -27.95 -16.35
C GLU A 716 30.82 -28.09 -14.82
N SER A 717 31.25 -26.99 -14.19
CA SER A 717 31.01 -26.65 -12.78
C SER A 717 29.75 -25.76 -12.68
N PRO A 718 28.87 -25.93 -11.68
CA PRO A 718 27.59 -25.21 -11.64
C PRO A 718 27.71 -23.85 -10.92
N GLU A 719 27.83 -22.76 -11.67
CA GLU A 719 27.54 -21.39 -11.21
C GLU A 719 26.40 -20.79 -12.05
N GLY A 720 25.42 -20.19 -11.37
CA GLY A 720 24.08 -19.90 -11.89
C GLY A 720 23.96 -18.82 -12.98
N ASN A 721 22.81 -18.88 -13.66
CA ASN A 721 22.37 -18.22 -14.90
C ASN A 721 22.54 -16.69 -15.08
N ASN A 722 23.19 -15.94 -14.19
CA ASN A 722 23.59 -14.54 -14.47
C ASN A 722 24.92 -14.47 -15.26
N ALA A 723 25.61 -15.61 -15.41
CA ALA A 723 26.88 -15.70 -16.11
C ALA A 723 26.79 -15.43 -17.61
N SER A 724 25.60 -15.45 -18.26
CA SER A 724 25.52 -15.30 -19.73
C SER A 724 25.76 -13.86 -20.21
N ILE A 725 25.33 -12.83 -19.47
CA ILE A 725 25.55 -11.42 -19.83
C ILE A 725 27.01 -11.01 -19.62
N TYR A 726 27.65 -11.58 -18.60
CA TYR A 726 29.07 -11.39 -18.29
C TYR A 726 29.96 -12.45 -18.95
N ALA A 727 29.39 -13.40 -19.70
CA ALA A 727 30.15 -14.48 -20.33
C ALA A 727 31.20 -13.91 -21.26
N ASP A 728 30.86 -12.90 -22.07
CA ASP A 728 31.81 -12.26 -22.99
C ASP A 728 32.94 -11.51 -22.25
N ILE A 729 32.63 -10.90 -21.10
CA ILE A 729 33.62 -10.21 -20.25
C ILE A 729 34.54 -11.23 -19.55
N VAL A 730 33.98 -12.33 -19.05
CA VAL A 730 34.71 -13.43 -18.42
C VAL A 730 35.49 -14.24 -19.45
N ILE A 731 34.98 -14.41 -20.67
CA ILE A 731 35.65 -15.03 -21.80
C ILE A 731 36.78 -14.13 -22.29
N ALA A 732 36.60 -12.80 -22.36
CA ALA A 732 37.69 -11.87 -22.64
C ALA A 732 38.79 -11.97 -21.57
N ALA A 733 38.43 -11.96 -20.28
CA ALA A 733 39.37 -12.13 -19.18
C ALA A 733 40.08 -13.51 -19.19
N LYS A 734 39.36 -14.61 -19.50
CA LYS A 734 39.90 -15.97 -19.62
C LYS A 734 40.77 -16.17 -20.87
N ASN A 735 40.41 -15.56 -22.00
CA ASN A 735 41.18 -15.63 -23.25
C ASN A 735 42.54 -14.91 -23.10
N HIS A 736 42.58 -13.80 -22.38
CA HIS A 736 43.83 -13.15 -22.02
C HIS A 736 44.68 -13.97 -21.03
N GLN A 737 44.06 -14.78 -20.14
CA GLN A 737 44.79 -15.72 -19.27
C GLN A 737 45.34 -16.95 -20.01
N GLN A 738 44.68 -17.43 -21.07
CA GLN A 738 45.16 -18.61 -21.82
C GLN A 738 46.39 -18.33 -22.69
N GLN A 739 46.60 -17.10 -23.16
CA GLN A 739 47.81 -16.69 -23.89
C GLN A 739 49.10 -16.69 -23.03
N ALA A 740 48.99 -16.80 -21.70
CA ALA A 740 50.13 -16.83 -20.77
C ALA A 740 50.58 -18.25 -20.35
N LYS A 741 49.88 -19.32 -20.76
CA LYS A 741 50.13 -20.70 -20.28
C LYS A 741 51.20 -21.50 -21.03
N GLY A 742 51.84 -20.93 -22.05
CA GLY A 742 52.85 -21.63 -22.85
C GLY A 742 54.30 -21.24 -22.53
N ASP A 743 54.80 -21.50 -21.31
CA ASP A 743 56.14 -22.09 -21.14
C ASP A 743 56.53 -22.34 -19.67
N GLY A 744 57.08 -23.52 -19.42
CA GLY A 744 57.37 -24.05 -18.10
C GLY A 744 58.57 -23.39 -17.40
N ARG A 745 58.31 -22.44 -16.50
CA ARG A 745 59.04 -22.30 -15.22
C ARG A 745 58.29 -21.37 -14.28
N ARG A 746 58.06 -21.85 -13.04
CA ARG A 746 57.43 -21.16 -11.89
C ARG A 746 57.44 -19.62 -12.00
N SER A 747 56.37 -19.07 -12.56
CA SER A 747 56.00 -17.68 -12.33
C SER A 747 54.95 -17.67 -11.24
N LEU A 748 55.25 -17.03 -10.12
CA LEU A 748 54.21 -16.57 -9.20
C LEU A 748 53.24 -15.67 -10.01
N THR A 749 51.94 -15.77 -9.73
CA THR A 749 50.81 -14.91 -10.17
C THR A 749 50.07 -15.28 -11.47
N SER A 750 48.77 -15.57 -11.35
CA SER A 750 47.78 -15.38 -12.46
C SER A 750 46.36 -15.00 -11.98
N ILE A 751 46.14 -14.56 -10.73
CA ILE A 751 44.83 -13.99 -10.28
C ILE A 751 44.95 -12.61 -9.59
N MET A 752 46.15 -12.12 -9.23
CA MET A 752 46.31 -10.86 -8.49
C MET A 752 46.51 -9.61 -9.38
N TRP A 753 45.56 -9.30 -10.26
CA TRP A 753 45.68 -8.11 -11.13
C TRP A 753 44.69 -7.00 -10.76
N ALA A 754 43.87 -7.16 -9.73
CA ALA A 754 43.08 -6.08 -9.13
C ALA A 754 43.26 -6.09 -7.61
N TRP A 755 43.33 -4.92 -6.98
CA TRP A 755 43.36 -4.85 -5.52
C TRP A 755 41.99 -5.25 -4.96
N PRO A 756 41.92 -5.99 -3.84
CA PRO A 756 40.63 -6.26 -3.22
C PRO A 756 39.97 -4.95 -2.78
N CYS A 757 38.66 -4.85 -2.95
CA CYS A 757 37.88 -3.71 -2.48
C CYS A 757 38.18 -3.48 -0.99
N PRO A 758 38.50 -2.24 -0.57
CA PRO A 758 38.62 -1.92 0.85
C PRO A 758 37.34 -2.33 1.57
N HIS A 759 37.49 -2.94 2.74
CA HIS A 759 36.35 -3.33 3.57
C HIS A 759 35.47 -2.11 3.87
N ALA A 760 34.15 -2.34 3.79
CA ALA A 760 33.16 -1.39 4.27
C ALA A 760 33.39 -1.08 5.77
N PRO A 761 32.97 0.10 6.26
CA PRO A 761 33.16 0.44 7.67
C PRO A 761 32.32 -0.49 8.54
N ASN A 762 32.86 -0.92 9.68
CA ASN A 762 32.07 -1.63 10.68
C ASN A 762 31.04 -0.66 11.27
N LEU A 763 29.76 -1.01 11.15
CA LEU A 763 28.65 -0.24 11.68
C LEU A 763 28.12 -0.84 12.98
N GLU A 764 27.67 0.03 13.88
CA GLU A 764 27.09 -0.37 15.17
C GLU A 764 25.74 -1.11 14.99
N PRO A 765 25.34 -1.96 15.94
CA PRO A 765 24.03 -2.62 15.96
C PRO A 765 22.80 -1.70 15.84
N SER A 766 22.95 -0.46 16.30
CA SER A 766 21.91 0.58 16.28
C SER A 766 21.72 1.21 14.91
N THR A 767 22.58 0.91 13.94
CA THR A 767 22.48 1.42 12.56
C THR A 767 21.34 0.76 11.82
N CYS A 768 20.84 1.45 10.79
CA CYS A 768 19.76 0.94 9.96
C CYS A 768 20.32 0.25 8.72
N TYR A 769 19.88 -0.98 8.48
CA TYR A 769 20.13 -1.69 7.23
C TYR A 769 18.88 -1.67 6.36
N MET A 770 19.03 -1.23 5.12
CA MET A 770 17.99 -1.16 4.12
C MET A 770 18.35 -2.00 2.89
N ASP A 771 17.46 -2.90 2.50
CA ASP A 771 17.53 -3.69 1.26
C ASP A 771 16.37 -3.27 0.35
N ILE A 772 16.68 -2.82 -0.87
CA ILE A 772 15.71 -2.27 -1.83
C ILE A 772 15.80 -3.08 -3.13
N GLN A 773 14.66 -3.60 -3.60
CA GLN A 773 14.62 -4.25 -4.91
C GLN A 773 14.33 -3.27 -6.03
N ASP A 774 15.06 -3.42 -7.14
CA ASP A 774 14.94 -2.57 -8.32
C ASP A 774 14.03 -3.18 -9.39
N TRP A 775 12.90 -3.76 -8.99
CA TRP A 775 11.95 -4.30 -9.97
C TRP A 775 11.16 -3.16 -10.65
N PRO A 776 10.96 -3.19 -11.98
CA PRO A 776 10.12 -2.20 -12.66
C PRO A 776 8.70 -2.21 -12.08
N LEU A 777 8.28 -1.05 -11.57
CA LEU A 777 6.96 -0.80 -11.02
C LEU A 777 5.88 -1.26 -12.02
N GLY A 778 5.20 -2.36 -11.72
CA GLY A 778 4.09 -2.83 -12.56
C GLY A 778 3.75 -4.31 -12.38
N THR A 779 2.46 -4.59 -12.17
CA THR A 779 1.85 -5.90 -12.38
C THR A 779 2.13 -6.41 -13.80
N LYS A 780 2.09 -7.73 -13.96
CA LYS A 780 2.45 -8.59 -15.10
C LYS A 780 2.00 -8.19 -16.54
N SER A 781 1.34 -7.04 -16.74
CA SER A 781 0.71 -6.60 -17.99
C SER A 781 1.47 -5.49 -18.74
N GLN A 782 2.27 -4.65 -18.07
CA GLN A 782 2.79 -3.43 -18.70
C GLN A 782 4.26 -3.56 -19.10
N LEU A 783 4.49 -4.10 -20.30
CA LEU A 783 5.81 -4.17 -20.96
C LEU A 783 5.87 -3.35 -22.26
N THR A 784 4.91 -2.45 -22.49
CA THR A 784 4.78 -1.70 -23.76
C THR A 784 5.23 -0.25 -23.71
N SER A 785 5.72 0.27 -22.58
CA SER A 785 6.39 1.59 -22.57
C SER A 785 7.74 1.51 -21.87
N GLN A 786 8.78 2.04 -22.53
CA GLN A 786 10.16 2.17 -22.04
C GLN A 786 10.26 3.19 -20.88
N GLN A 787 9.45 3.08 -19.84
CA GLN A 787 9.60 3.88 -18.64
C GLN A 787 10.58 3.19 -17.70
N THR A 788 11.81 3.71 -17.67
CA THR A 788 12.87 3.32 -16.75
C THR A 788 12.39 3.44 -15.30
N ALA A 789 12.54 2.37 -14.51
CA ALA A 789 12.21 2.37 -13.09
C ALA A 789 13.06 3.41 -12.35
N LYS A 790 12.50 4.59 -12.08
CA LYS A 790 13.21 5.64 -11.33
C LYS A 790 12.95 5.43 -9.84
N ILE A 791 13.83 4.69 -9.19
CA ILE A 791 13.83 4.57 -7.73
C ILE A 791 14.21 5.92 -7.13
N THR A 792 13.34 6.45 -6.27
CA THR A 792 13.60 7.67 -5.49
C THR A 792 13.66 7.32 -4.02
N ILE A 793 14.73 7.73 -3.35
CA ILE A 793 14.92 7.53 -1.91
C ILE A 793 14.69 8.87 -1.20
N PRO A 794 13.95 8.92 -0.08
CA PRO A 794 13.77 10.14 0.69
C PRO A 794 15.09 10.80 1.10
N ASP A 795 15.16 12.13 0.98
CA ASP A 795 16.36 12.94 1.26
C ASP A 795 16.96 12.67 2.66
N VAL A 796 16.10 12.46 3.65
CA VAL A 796 16.50 12.16 5.03
C VAL A 796 17.34 10.88 5.11
N ILE A 797 17.00 9.87 4.29
CA ILE A 797 17.74 8.61 4.21
C ILE A 797 19.04 8.80 3.43
N CYS A 798 19.00 9.50 2.28
CA CYS A 798 20.18 9.80 1.48
C CYS A 798 21.25 10.56 2.29
N ASN A 799 20.84 11.59 3.05
CA ASN A 799 21.74 12.39 3.89
C ASN A 799 22.43 11.56 4.98
N SER A 800 21.78 10.52 5.49
CA SER A 800 22.26 9.66 6.58
C SER A 800 22.92 8.37 6.09
N THR A 801 22.89 8.12 4.77
CA THR A 801 23.53 6.95 4.17
C THR A 801 25.04 7.03 4.28
N ARG A 802 25.65 5.99 4.87
CA ARG A 802 27.10 5.85 5.06
C ARG A 802 27.71 4.84 4.10
N ILE A 803 26.96 3.76 3.84
CA ILE A 803 27.32 2.69 2.92
C ILE A 803 26.23 2.59 1.87
N MET A 804 26.61 2.61 0.60
CA MET A 804 25.72 2.38 -0.53
C MET A 804 26.30 1.25 -1.39
N TYR A 805 25.54 0.18 -1.57
CA TYR A 805 25.94 -0.97 -2.38
C TYR A 805 24.85 -1.27 -3.41
N VAL A 806 25.17 -1.07 -4.68
CA VAL A 806 24.25 -1.38 -5.79
C VAL A 806 24.88 -2.49 -6.61
N HIS A 807 24.21 -3.63 -6.72
CA HIS A 807 24.77 -4.77 -7.44
C HIS A 807 23.72 -5.64 -8.11
N ASP A 808 24.13 -6.35 -9.17
CA ASP A 808 23.28 -7.32 -9.85
C ASP A 808 21.94 -6.73 -10.32
N SER A 809 21.91 -5.43 -10.59
CA SER A 809 20.71 -4.68 -10.97
C SER A 809 20.51 -4.75 -12.48
N LEU A 810 19.36 -5.24 -12.93
CA LEU A 810 19.04 -5.38 -14.35
C LEU A 810 18.32 -4.16 -14.94
N TYR A 811 17.83 -3.24 -14.09
CA TYR A 811 16.88 -2.20 -14.50
C TYR A 811 17.36 -0.77 -14.23
N ILE A 812 18.28 -0.58 -13.28
CA ILE A 812 18.74 0.75 -12.89
C ILE A 812 19.63 1.34 -13.98
N THR A 813 19.25 2.52 -14.47
CA THR A 813 20.05 3.27 -15.45
C THR A 813 21.03 4.25 -14.82
N HIS A 814 20.75 4.71 -13.59
CA HIS A 814 21.58 5.62 -12.81
C HIS A 814 21.33 5.42 -11.32
N MET A 815 22.27 5.82 -10.46
CA MET A 815 22.12 5.65 -9.01
C MET A 815 20.76 6.19 -8.52
N PRO A 816 20.06 5.48 -7.62
CA PRO A 816 18.86 6.03 -6.99
C PRO A 816 19.23 7.26 -6.17
N GLY A 817 18.57 8.38 -6.44
CA GLY A 817 18.89 9.68 -5.84
C GLY A 817 17.69 10.31 -5.11
N PRO A 818 17.95 11.41 -4.38
CA PRO A 818 16.91 12.20 -3.73
C PRO A 818 15.91 12.78 -4.73
N ALA A 819 14.73 13.16 -4.25
CA ALA A 819 13.72 13.76 -5.11
C ALA A 819 14.21 15.14 -5.63
N PRO A 820 14.03 15.49 -6.93
CA PRO A 820 14.65 16.67 -7.54
C PRO A 820 14.26 18.02 -6.91
N SER A 821 13.20 18.08 -6.11
CA SER A 821 12.58 19.32 -5.64
C SER A 821 13.31 20.02 -4.48
N LEU A 822 14.31 19.39 -3.82
CA LEU A 822 14.94 19.94 -2.61
C LEU A 822 16.46 19.85 -2.54
N GLY A 823 17.15 19.43 -3.62
CA GLY A 823 18.61 19.55 -3.70
C GLY A 823 19.37 18.75 -2.65
N ALA A 824 19.08 17.45 -2.50
CA ALA A 824 19.70 16.69 -1.43
C ALA A 824 21.16 16.29 -1.74
N GLU A 825 21.98 16.33 -0.69
CA GLU A 825 23.43 16.13 -0.73
C GLU A 825 23.77 14.75 -0.15
N TRP A 826 24.61 13.94 -0.82
CA TRP A 826 25.16 12.71 -0.22
C TRP A 826 26.25 13.05 0.82
N LYS A 827 25.86 13.75 1.89
CA LYS A 827 26.77 14.38 2.86
C LYS A 827 27.57 13.37 3.68
N ASN A 828 26.93 12.29 4.12
CA ASN A 828 27.56 11.30 5.00
C ASN A 828 28.09 10.05 4.29
N LEU A 829 27.84 9.92 2.98
CA LEU A 829 28.27 8.75 2.21
C LEU A 829 29.78 8.60 2.30
N TRP A 830 30.24 7.40 2.68
CA TRP A 830 31.65 7.10 2.96
C TRP A 830 32.20 5.99 2.08
N TRP A 831 31.38 4.99 1.82
CA TRP A 831 31.73 3.85 0.99
C TRP A 831 30.61 3.61 -0.01
N CYS A 832 30.96 3.61 -1.29
CA CYS A 832 30.04 3.40 -2.39
C CYS A 832 30.60 2.33 -3.33
N ARG A 833 29.81 1.28 -3.57
CA ARG A 833 30.17 0.22 -4.53
C ARG A 833 29.01 -0.01 -5.50
N VAL A 834 29.31 0.01 -6.78
CA VAL A 834 28.37 -0.24 -7.87
C VAL A 834 28.96 -1.31 -8.77
N GLU A 835 28.29 -2.45 -8.92
CA GLU A 835 28.80 -3.52 -9.76
C GLU A 835 27.74 -4.36 -10.46
N ARG A 836 28.07 -4.98 -11.60
CA ARG A 836 27.15 -5.88 -12.31
C ARG A 836 25.79 -5.22 -12.67
N CYS A 837 25.81 -3.98 -13.17
CA CYS A 837 24.59 -3.27 -13.59
C CYS A 837 24.64 -2.95 -15.11
N PRO A 838 24.10 -3.79 -16.00
CA PRO A 838 24.31 -3.69 -17.44
C PRO A 838 23.54 -2.53 -18.11
N GLU A 839 22.43 -2.10 -17.53
CA GLU A 839 21.61 -1.00 -18.04
C GLU A 839 22.08 0.39 -17.57
N MET A 840 23.07 0.45 -16.67
CA MET A 840 23.57 1.70 -16.13
C MET A 840 24.35 2.48 -17.20
N ASP A 841 23.85 3.66 -17.58
CA ASP A 841 24.47 4.54 -18.59
C ASP A 841 25.32 5.66 -17.97
N CYS A 842 24.92 6.11 -16.78
CA CYS A 842 25.67 7.05 -15.95
C CYS A 842 25.43 6.75 -14.47
N VAL A 843 26.51 6.56 -13.70
CA VAL A 843 26.36 6.27 -12.25
C VAL A 843 25.75 7.47 -11.52
N PHE A 844 26.31 8.68 -11.70
CA PHE A 844 25.86 9.91 -11.05
C PHE A 844 25.56 11.02 -12.07
N PRO A 845 24.30 11.17 -12.50
CA PRO A 845 23.90 12.20 -13.46
C PRO A 845 23.72 13.60 -12.85
N SER A 846 23.98 14.65 -13.64
CA SER A 846 23.76 16.07 -13.24
C SER A 846 22.35 16.37 -12.75
N THR A 847 21.34 15.63 -13.22
CA THR A 847 19.94 15.79 -12.79
C THR A 847 19.70 15.49 -11.31
N MET A 848 20.67 14.94 -10.58
CA MET A 848 20.58 14.74 -9.13
C MET A 848 20.74 16.03 -8.31
N ILE A 849 21.22 17.11 -8.91
CA ILE A 849 21.52 18.35 -8.21
C ILE A 849 20.34 19.31 -8.37
N GLY A 850 19.43 19.29 -7.40
CA GLY A 850 18.29 20.20 -7.39
C GLY A 850 18.66 21.56 -6.81
N GLY A 851 19.16 22.51 -7.60
CA GLY A 851 19.30 23.88 -7.12
C GLY A 851 20.11 24.81 -8.02
N GLU A 852 19.73 26.10 -8.04
CA GLU A 852 20.44 27.18 -8.74
C GLU A 852 21.74 27.63 -8.02
N ASN A 853 22.05 27.02 -6.86
CA ASN A 853 23.20 27.35 -6.02
C ASN A 853 24.24 26.22 -6.01
N TRP A 854 25.51 26.58 -5.80
CA TRP A 854 26.61 25.64 -5.59
C TRP A 854 26.29 24.65 -4.45
N THR A 855 26.26 23.35 -4.74
CA THR A 855 25.97 22.30 -3.74
C THR A 855 27.23 21.57 -3.31
N THR A 856 27.32 21.17 -2.03
CA THR A 856 28.44 20.36 -1.52
C THR A 856 28.02 18.90 -1.52
N ILE A 857 28.69 18.08 -2.32
CA ILE A 857 28.32 16.67 -2.52
C ILE A 857 29.48 15.76 -2.12
N PHE A 858 29.18 14.53 -1.71
CA PHE A 858 30.18 13.49 -1.46
C PHE A 858 31.37 13.95 -0.60
N TYR A 859 31.12 14.86 0.36
CA TYR A 859 32.17 15.46 1.20
C TYR A 859 32.95 14.41 1.98
N ARG A 860 32.24 13.37 2.47
CA ARG A 860 32.81 12.28 3.29
C ARG A 860 33.12 11.00 2.51
N LEU A 861 32.95 10.99 1.18
CA LEU A 861 33.14 9.79 0.38
C LEU A 861 34.62 9.43 0.38
N ARG A 862 34.98 8.24 0.86
CA ARG A 862 36.36 7.74 0.94
C ARG A 862 36.68 6.64 -0.04
N THR A 863 35.72 5.76 -0.28
CA THR A 863 35.87 4.63 -1.20
C THR A 863 34.80 4.68 -2.26
N LEU A 864 35.23 4.71 -3.51
CA LEU A 864 34.39 4.43 -4.66
C LEU A 864 34.91 3.19 -5.39
N TRP A 865 34.01 2.23 -5.60
CA TRP A 865 34.25 1.05 -6.40
C TRP A 865 33.19 0.94 -7.48
N VAL A 866 33.59 0.94 -8.74
CA VAL A 866 32.70 0.75 -9.88
C VAL A 866 33.20 -0.41 -10.73
N SER A 867 32.34 -1.37 -11.06
CA SER A 867 32.75 -2.57 -11.77
C SER A 867 31.68 -3.07 -12.74
N GLN A 868 32.10 -3.53 -13.91
CA GLN A 868 31.23 -4.29 -14.83
C GLN A 868 29.96 -3.50 -15.24
N LEU A 869 30.16 -2.26 -15.71
CA LEU A 869 29.10 -1.39 -16.24
C LEU A 869 29.25 -1.22 -17.77
N PRO A 870 28.76 -2.16 -18.60
CA PRO A 870 29.02 -2.20 -20.04
C PRO A 870 28.46 -1.00 -20.82
N LYS A 871 27.34 -0.40 -20.39
CA LYS A 871 26.73 0.77 -21.05
C LYS A 871 27.18 2.11 -20.49
N ALA A 872 27.88 2.12 -19.36
CA ALA A 872 28.24 3.35 -18.69
C ALA A 872 29.19 4.20 -19.54
N GLN A 873 28.74 5.39 -19.93
CA GLN A 873 29.56 6.35 -20.67
C GLN A 873 30.31 7.28 -19.72
N PHE A 874 29.75 7.49 -18.52
CA PHE A 874 30.24 8.41 -17.50
C PHE A 874 30.02 7.83 -16.10
N ILE A 875 31.03 7.90 -15.23
CA ILE A 875 30.76 7.72 -13.79
C ILE A 875 30.02 8.94 -13.27
N TRP A 876 30.45 10.14 -13.67
CA TRP A 876 29.81 11.39 -13.34
C TRP A 876 29.54 12.25 -14.58
N SER A 877 28.30 12.76 -14.74
CA SER A 877 27.93 13.65 -15.86
C SER A 877 27.41 15.02 -15.39
N TRP A 878 28.33 15.89 -14.96
CA TRP A 878 28.02 17.26 -14.46
C TRP A 878 27.71 18.25 -15.58
N ARG A 879 26.88 19.27 -15.30
CA ARG A 879 26.77 20.47 -16.14
C ARG A 879 27.53 21.64 -15.50
N LYS A 880 27.66 22.73 -16.25
CA LYS A 880 28.51 23.89 -15.93
C LYS A 880 28.11 24.54 -14.59
N HIS A 881 29.08 24.66 -13.68
CA HIS A 881 29.06 25.52 -12.47
C HIS A 881 28.30 24.98 -11.23
N GLU A 882 28.04 23.67 -11.15
CA GLU A 882 27.10 23.10 -10.16
C GLU A 882 27.73 22.63 -8.82
N ILE A 883 29.06 22.45 -8.73
CA ILE A 883 29.71 21.78 -7.58
C ILE A 883 30.59 22.72 -6.76
N TYR A 884 30.36 22.77 -5.45
CA TYR A 884 31.19 23.51 -4.50
C TYR A 884 32.55 22.83 -4.26
N GLY A 885 33.59 23.62 -4.03
CA GLY A 885 34.98 23.18 -4.11
C GLY A 885 35.43 22.09 -3.12
N VAL A 886 34.72 21.88 -2.02
CA VAL A 886 35.07 20.89 -0.97
C VAL A 886 34.55 19.47 -1.27
N SER A 887 33.88 19.28 -2.41
CA SER A 887 33.36 17.96 -2.81
C SER A 887 34.50 16.98 -3.14
N PHE A 888 34.34 15.70 -2.80
CA PHE A 888 35.36 14.65 -2.95
C PHE A 888 36.67 14.92 -2.20
N GLN A 889 36.67 15.78 -1.18
CA GLN A 889 37.86 16.08 -0.39
C GLN A 889 38.40 14.80 0.27
N ASP A 890 37.56 14.03 0.95
CA ASP A 890 37.94 12.83 1.71
C ASP A 890 38.20 11.57 0.84
N LEU A 891 38.08 11.65 -0.50
CA LEU A 891 38.18 10.46 -1.35
C LEU A 891 39.60 9.89 -1.28
N GLU A 892 39.76 8.65 -0.78
CA GLU A 892 41.05 7.98 -0.58
C GLU A 892 41.31 6.88 -1.63
N PHE A 893 40.26 6.19 -2.08
CA PHE A 893 40.35 5.04 -2.97
C PHE A 893 39.30 5.13 -4.09
N MET A 894 39.76 5.00 -5.34
CA MET A 894 38.92 4.94 -6.52
C MET A 894 39.32 3.74 -7.38
N HIS A 895 38.36 2.85 -7.63
CA HIS A 895 38.51 1.70 -8.52
C HIS A 895 37.43 1.72 -9.59
N VAL A 896 37.83 1.51 -10.84
CA VAL A 896 36.92 1.35 -11.99
C VAL A 896 37.41 0.20 -12.88
N ASP A 897 36.60 -0.85 -13.05
CA ASP A 897 36.94 -1.92 -13.99
C ASP A 897 35.78 -2.37 -14.90
N PHE A 898 36.13 -2.95 -16.04
CA PHE A 898 35.19 -3.52 -17.02
C PHE A 898 34.06 -2.57 -17.44
N CYS A 899 34.40 -1.29 -17.66
CA CYS A 899 33.49 -0.26 -18.17
C CYS A 899 33.96 0.18 -19.59
N PRO A 900 33.73 -0.63 -20.64
CA PRO A 900 34.38 -0.44 -21.95
C PRO A 900 33.99 0.85 -22.66
N ARG A 901 32.76 1.36 -22.46
CA ARG A 901 32.24 2.59 -23.09
C ARG A 901 32.53 3.86 -22.30
N LEU A 902 33.22 3.74 -21.17
CA LEU A 902 33.49 4.87 -20.28
C LEU A 902 34.44 5.85 -20.96
N THR A 903 33.99 7.07 -21.20
CA THR A 903 34.81 8.09 -21.89
C THR A 903 35.67 8.90 -20.93
N HIS A 904 35.17 9.11 -19.71
CA HIS A 904 35.86 9.78 -18.62
C HIS A 904 35.28 9.39 -17.25
N VAL A 905 36.05 9.60 -16.18
CA VAL A 905 35.60 9.30 -14.82
C VAL A 905 34.95 10.54 -14.20
N LEU A 906 35.74 11.57 -13.86
CA LEU A 906 35.26 12.76 -13.13
C LEU A 906 35.76 14.07 -13.77
N PRO A 907 34.90 14.90 -14.38
CA PRO A 907 35.27 16.23 -14.83
C PRO A 907 35.71 17.14 -13.67
N LEU A 908 36.82 17.86 -13.84
CA LEU A 908 37.36 18.80 -12.85
C LEU A 908 37.02 20.25 -13.21
N SER A 909 36.27 20.90 -12.33
CA SER A 909 36.02 22.35 -12.37
C SER A 909 37.12 23.12 -11.62
N LEU A 910 37.29 24.41 -11.92
CA LEU A 910 38.24 25.26 -11.20
C LEU A 910 37.92 25.34 -9.69
N ALA A 911 36.63 25.29 -9.34
CA ALA A 911 36.18 25.28 -7.95
C ALA A 911 36.66 24.02 -7.20
N LEU A 912 36.56 22.82 -7.80
CA LEU A 912 37.09 21.59 -7.21
C LEU A 912 38.61 21.65 -7.04
N ILE A 913 39.32 22.17 -8.04
CA ILE A 913 40.79 22.28 -8.00
C ILE A 913 41.23 23.25 -6.90
N GLN A 914 40.56 24.40 -6.76
CA GLN A 914 40.86 25.39 -5.72
C GLN A 914 40.42 24.94 -4.32
N GLY A 915 39.32 24.19 -4.22
CA GLY A 915 38.71 23.73 -2.98
C GLY A 915 39.28 22.43 -2.41
N LEU A 916 40.44 21.96 -2.92
CA LEU A 916 41.11 20.73 -2.49
C LEU A 916 40.34 19.43 -2.80
N GLY A 917 39.50 19.42 -3.84
CA GLY A 917 38.88 18.19 -4.35
C GLY A 917 39.93 17.14 -4.75
N LEU A 918 39.69 15.87 -4.41
CA LEU A 918 40.61 14.74 -4.63
C LEU A 918 41.98 14.86 -3.94
N ASN A 919 42.16 15.81 -3.03
CA ASN A 919 43.47 16.06 -2.40
C ASN A 919 43.96 14.84 -1.60
N TYR A 920 43.04 14.11 -0.95
CA TYR A 920 43.32 12.91 -0.15
C TYR A 920 43.33 11.59 -0.93
N LEU A 921 43.17 11.63 -2.27
CA LEU A 921 43.19 10.41 -3.09
C LEU A 921 44.53 9.71 -2.95
N ARG A 922 44.55 8.48 -2.44
CA ARG A 922 45.76 7.66 -2.20
C ARG A 922 45.99 6.62 -3.27
N THR A 923 44.91 6.02 -3.77
CA THR A 923 44.96 4.93 -4.77
C THR A 923 43.96 5.20 -5.88
N LEU A 924 44.46 5.18 -7.11
CA LEU A 924 43.67 5.23 -8.34
C LEU A 924 43.92 3.94 -9.13
N GLU A 925 42.86 3.17 -9.35
CA GLU A 925 42.91 1.93 -10.12
C GLU A 925 41.85 1.93 -11.23
N ILE A 926 42.29 1.78 -12.48
CA ILE A 926 41.40 1.70 -13.64
C ILE A 926 41.87 0.59 -14.58
N VAL A 927 40.98 -0.36 -14.88
CA VAL A 927 41.33 -1.60 -15.58
C VAL A 927 40.27 -1.91 -16.65
N TRP A 928 40.68 -2.27 -17.88
CA TRP A 928 39.77 -2.71 -18.95
C TRP A 928 38.65 -1.71 -19.33
N CYS A 929 38.98 -0.43 -19.41
CA CYS A 929 38.06 0.64 -19.86
C CYS A 929 38.50 1.18 -21.22
N GLY A 930 38.08 0.51 -22.30
CA GLY A 930 38.59 0.68 -23.66
C GLY A 930 38.47 2.09 -24.25
N ASP A 931 37.32 2.74 -24.08
CA ASP A 931 37.02 4.06 -24.66
C ASP A 931 37.48 5.24 -23.79
N LEU A 932 38.15 4.98 -22.66
CA LEU A 932 38.54 6.01 -21.70
C LEU A 932 39.59 6.94 -22.30
N ARG A 933 39.24 8.22 -22.47
CA ARG A 933 40.12 9.23 -23.10
C ARG A 933 40.90 10.07 -22.09
N ALA A 934 40.28 10.36 -20.96
CA ALA A 934 40.88 11.07 -19.83
C ALA A 934 40.20 10.65 -18.52
N VAL A 935 40.98 10.51 -17.45
CA VAL A 935 40.42 10.18 -16.12
C VAL A 935 39.69 11.39 -15.54
N PHE A 936 40.37 12.53 -15.53
CA PHE A 936 39.96 13.78 -14.89
C PHE A 936 39.95 14.96 -15.87
N PRO A 937 39.09 14.95 -16.92
CA PRO A 937 39.10 16.02 -17.91
C PRO A 937 38.82 17.38 -17.27
N LEU A 938 39.56 18.42 -17.67
CA LEU A 938 39.26 19.80 -17.27
C LEU A 938 38.01 20.28 -17.99
N ASP A 939 37.11 20.94 -17.27
CA ASP A 939 35.92 21.58 -17.86
C ASP A 939 36.32 22.86 -18.63
N THR A 940 36.75 22.70 -19.89
CA THR A 940 37.28 23.79 -20.73
C THR A 940 36.23 24.80 -21.19
N ASP A 941 34.94 24.50 -21.01
CA ASP A 941 33.82 25.33 -21.46
C ASP A 941 33.28 26.28 -20.37
N ALA A 942 33.91 26.31 -19.19
CA ALA A 942 33.58 27.23 -18.12
C ALA A 942 34.20 28.63 -18.34
N GLU A 943 33.41 29.69 -18.08
CA GLU A 943 33.87 31.10 -18.20
C GLU A 943 35.15 31.37 -17.39
N SER A 944 35.32 30.66 -16.27
CA SER A 944 36.48 30.73 -15.38
C SER A 944 37.82 30.34 -16.04
N TYR A 945 37.81 29.66 -17.18
CA TYR A 945 39.02 29.30 -17.93
C TYR A 945 39.28 30.21 -19.15
N GLN A 946 38.39 31.16 -19.47
CA GLN A 946 38.53 32.01 -20.66
C GLN A 946 39.79 32.90 -20.62
N ASP A 947 40.23 33.35 -19.44
CA ASP A 947 41.45 34.16 -19.26
C ASP A 947 42.76 33.34 -19.30
N ARG A 948 42.69 32.01 -19.27
CA ARG A 948 43.89 31.13 -19.16
C ARG A 948 44.13 30.22 -20.37
N ARG A 949 43.53 30.52 -21.53
CA ARG A 949 43.60 29.71 -22.77
C ARG A 949 45.02 29.38 -23.26
N HIS A 950 46.06 30.04 -22.75
CA HIS A 950 47.47 29.84 -23.14
C HIS A 950 48.38 29.30 -22.02
N GLN A 951 47.88 28.98 -20.81
CA GLN A 951 48.67 28.40 -19.72
C GLN A 951 48.22 26.97 -19.41
N ALA A 952 49.19 26.03 -19.35
CA ALA A 952 48.94 24.67 -18.90
C ALA A 952 48.54 24.67 -17.42
N ILE A 953 47.31 24.22 -17.11
CA ILE A 953 46.81 24.13 -15.73
C ILE A 953 47.39 22.88 -15.08
N THR A 954 48.08 23.05 -13.95
CA THR A 954 48.59 21.94 -13.15
C THR A 954 47.60 21.61 -12.03
N VAL A 955 47.10 20.37 -12.00
CA VAL A 955 46.23 19.84 -10.95
C VAL A 955 47.08 19.07 -9.95
N LYS A 956 46.98 19.42 -8.67
CA LYS A 956 47.78 18.83 -7.60
C LYS A 956 47.01 17.75 -6.85
N PHE A 957 47.60 16.56 -6.74
CA PHE A 957 47.11 15.42 -5.96
C PHE A 957 48.09 15.14 -4.83
N GLN A 958 47.88 15.77 -3.67
CA GLN A 958 48.88 15.82 -2.59
C GLN A 958 49.21 14.45 -1.99
N TYR A 959 48.21 13.57 -1.83
CA TYR A 959 48.38 12.29 -1.12
C TYR A 959 48.33 11.06 -2.02
N LEU A 960 48.38 11.23 -3.34
CA LEU A 960 48.33 10.09 -4.28
C LEU A 960 49.63 9.30 -4.22
N GLN A 961 49.52 8.05 -3.76
CA GLN A 961 50.64 7.14 -3.53
C GLN A 961 50.73 6.07 -4.62
N ARG A 962 49.59 5.65 -5.18
CA ARG A 962 49.52 4.51 -6.11
C ARG A 962 48.61 4.78 -7.30
N ILE A 963 49.10 4.44 -8.49
CA ILE A 963 48.35 4.47 -9.75
C ILE A 963 48.43 3.09 -10.40
N HIS A 964 47.30 2.49 -10.75
CA HIS A 964 47.24 1.27 -11.53
C HIS A 964 46.33 1.47 -12.74
N LEU A 965 46.90 1.40 -13.94
CA LEU A 965 46.21 1.52 -15.22
C LEU A 965 46.50 0.30 -16.08
N HIS A 966 45.45 -0.37 -16.54
CA HIS A 966 45.59 -1.60 -17.32
C HIS A 966 44.59 -1.64 -18.48
N GLU A 967 45.09 -1.85 -19.70
CA GLU A 967 44.27 -2.02 -20.92
C GLU A 967 43.33 -0.84 -21.17
N LEU A 968 43.92 0.35 -21.29
CA LEU A 968 43.25 1.63 -21.56
C LEU A 968 43.80 2.24 -22.88
N PRO A 969 43.52 1.63 -24.04
CA PRO A 969 44.16 2.00 -25.30
C PRO A 969 43.83 3.41 -25.79
N MET A 970 42.67 3.98 -25.44
CA MET A 970 42.25 5.34 -25.85
C MET A 970 42.70 6.45 -24.89
N LEU A 971 43.38 6.12 -23.80
CA LEU A 971 43.74 7.09 -22.76
C LEU A 971 44.87 8.00 -23.25
N HIS A 972 44.60 9.29 -23.42
CA HIS A 972 45.60 10.28 -23.87
C HIS A 972 46.32 10.99 -22.72
N GLY A 973 45.67 11.11 -21.56
CA GLY A 973 46.24 11.81 -20.41
C GLY A 973 45.34 11.74 -19.17
N PHE A 974 45.92 11.98 -17.99
CA PHE A 974 45.18 11.98 -16.73
C PHE A 974 44.18 13.13 -16.64
N CYS A 975 44.64 14.37 -16.91
CA CYS A 975 43.84 15.59 -16.75
C CYS A 975 43.46 16.27 -18.08
N GLY A 976 43.24 15.49 -19.14
CA GLY A 976 43.00 16.04 -20.49
C GLY A 976 44.18 16.89 -20.98
N ARG A 977 43.96 18.20 -21.20
CA ARG A 977 45.03 19.16 -21.57
C ARG A 977 45.84 19.70 -20.38
N GLY A 978 45.47 19.37 -19.15
CA GLY A 978 46.16 19.78 -17.92
C GLY A 978 47.32 18.87 -17.53
N ARG A 979 48.22 19.37 -16.69
CA ARG A 979 49.32 18.59 -16.09
C ARG A 979 48.90 18.04 -14.73
N MET A 980 49.24 16.78 -14.44
CA MET A 980 49.04 16.18 -13.11
C MET A 980 50.32 16.30 -12.28
N TYR A 981 50.21 16.77 -11.04
CA TYR A 981 51.32 16.85 -10.07
C TYR A 981 51.03 16.02 -8.82
N THR A 982 51.88 15.02 -8.57
CA THR A 982 51.72 14.00 -7.52
C THR A 982 53.00 13.91 -6.68
N PRO A 983 53.20 14.79 -5.68
CA PRO A 983 54.47 14.89 -4.95
C PRO A 983 54.81 13.65 -4.11
N ASN A 984 53.81 12.89 -3.67
CA ASN A 984 53.95 11.74 -2.77
C ASN A 984 53.74 10.38 -3.48
N LEU A 985 53.87 10.34 -4.81
CA LEU A 985 53.69 9.12 -5.58
C LEU A 985 54.79 8.10 -5.26
N GLU A 986 54.41 6.88 -4.90
CA GLU A 986 55.34 5.81 -4.50
C GLU A 986 55.51 4.77 -5.61
N SER A 987 54.41 4.39 -6.27
CA SER A 987 54.41 3.38 -7.33
C SER A 987 53.33 3.61 -8.37
N MET A 988 53.63 3.27 -9.63
CA MET A 988 52.65 3.14 -10.71
C MET A 988 52.81 1.81 -11.45
N VAL A 989 51.70 1.26 -11.91
CA VAL A 989 51.64 0.14 -12.86
C VAL A 989 50.84 0.62 -14.06
N ILE A 990 51.45 0.66 -15.23
CA ILE A 990 50.81 1.13 -16.48
C ILE A 990 51.06 0.08 -17.54
N ARG A 991 50.00 -0.58 -18.01
CA ARG A 991 50.08 -1.63 -19.04
C ARG A 991 48.95 -1.48 -20.06
N GLY A 992 49.22 -1.76 -21.33
CA GLY A 992 48.23 -1.66 -22.41
C GLY A 992 47.69 -0.24 -22.66
N CYS A 993 48.36 0.81 -22.16
CA CYS A 993 47.93 2.22 -22.25
C CYS A 993 48.70 2.98 -23.35
N TRP A 994 48.68 2.47 -24.58
CA TRP A 994 49.62 2.88 -25.64
C TRP A 994 49.51 4.34 -26.13
N ASN A 995 48.35 4.97 -25.98
CA ASN A 995 48.13 6.37 -26.37
C ASN A 995 48.46 7.39 -25.27
N LEU A 996 48.83 6.93 -24.07
CA LEU A 996 49.19 7.79 -22.96
C LEU A 996 50.58 8.36 -23.21
N THR A 997 50.68 9.63 -23.58
CA THR A 997 51.96 10.26 -23.94
C THR A 997 52.68 10.91 -22.77
N ARG A 998 51.99 11.13 -21.65
CA ARG A 998 52.52 11.90 -20.52
C ARG A 998 52.10 11.30 -19.17
N ILE A 999 53.05 11.21 -18.24
CA ILE A 999 52.83 10.73 -16.87
C ILE A 999 52.84 11.90 -15.86
N PRO A 1000 52.40 11.71 -14.60
CA PRO A 1000 52.32 12.80 -13.62
C PRO A 1000 53.70 13.29 -13.20
N SER A 1001 53.88 14.61 -13.06
CA SER A 1001 55.06 15.23 -12.43
C SER A 1001 55.13 14.89 -10.94
N VAL A 1002 56.33 14.72 -10.38
CA VAL A 1002 56.54 14.23 -9.00
C VAL A 1002 57.33 15.24 -8.15
N GLY A 1003 57.50 15.02 -6.85
CA GLY A 1003 58.19 15.99 -5.99
C GLY A 1003 59.68 16.13 -6.34
N GLY A 1004 60.17 17.35 -6.53
CA GLY A 1004 61.58 17.65 -6.79
C GLY A 1004 62.34 18.16 -5.57
N GLY A 1005 63.58 17.71 -5.42
CA GLY A 1005 64.60 18.38 -4.58
C GLY A 1005 65.15 17.58 -3.39
N HIS A 1006 64.37 16.67 -2.78
CA HIS A 1006 64.81 15.91 -1.58
C HIS A 1006 64.29 14.46 -1.50
N ILE A 1007 63.71 13.92 -2.56
CA ILE A 1007 63.20 12.54 -2.56
C ILE A 1007 64.38 11.56 -2.68
N THR A 1008 64.66 10.82 -1.60
CA THR A 1008 65.66 9.73 -1.58
C THR A 1008 65.21 8.46 -2.30
N LYS A 1009 63.94 8.38 -2.75
CA LYS A 1009 63.31 7.16 -3.27
C LYS A 1009 62.56 7.43 -4.59
N LYS A 1010 63.09 6.93 -5.72
CA LYS A 1010 62.46 7.05 -7.04
C LYS A 1010 61.08 6.37 -7.07
N VAL A 1011 60.17 6.87 -7.90
CA VAL A 1011 58.85 6.26 -8.10
C VAL A 1011 58.99 4.98 -8.89
N LYS A 1012 58.52 3.85 -8.35
CA LYS A 1012 58.57 2.57 -9.07
C LYS A 1012 57.52 2.56 -10.18
N CYS A 1013 57.90 2.28 -11.42
CA CYS A 1013 56.99 2.27 -12.56
C CYS A 1013 57.06 0.93 -13.28
N ASP A 1014 56.05 0.06 -13.12
CA ASP A 1014 55.96 -1.17 -13.90
C ASP A 1014 55.23 -0.92 -15.22
N CYS A 1015 55.94 -1.00 -16.35
CA CYS A 1015 55.42 -0.62 -17.67
C CYS A 1015 56.13 -1.29 -18.86
N GLU A 1016 55.51 -1.25 -20.05
CA GLU A 1016 56.14 -1.70 -21.29
C GLU A 1016 57.27 -0.75 -21.73
N LYS A 1017 58.41 -1.32 -22.12
CA LYS A 1017 59.58 -0.54 -22.54
C LYS A 1017 59.32 0.35 -23.75
N GLU A 1018 58.63 -0.16 -24.78
CA GLU A 1018 58.34 0.60 -26.01
C GLU A 1018 57.40 1.79 -25.77
N TRP A 1019 56.55 1.71 -24.75
CA TRP A 1019 55.71 2.83 -24.33
C TRP A 1019 56.53 3.85 -23.54
N TRP A 1020 57.35 3.39 -22.58
CA TRP A 1020 58.24 4.25 -21.79
C TRP A 1020 59.16 5.12 -22.66
N ASP A 1021 59.72 4.53 -23.72
CA ASP A 1021 60.63 5.23 -24.64
C ASP A 1021 59.92 6.31 -25.50
N ARG A 1022 58.59 6.30 -25.60
CA ARG A 1022 57.77 7.28 -26.36
C ARG A 1022 57.19 8.40 -25.50
N LEU A 1023 57.39 8.37 -24.19
CA LEU A 1023 56.86 9.39 -23.28
C LEU A 1023 57.45 10.77 -23.56
N GLU A 1024 56.60 11.80 -23.49
CA GLU A 1024 56.99 13.21 -23.53
C GLU A 1024 57.42 13.68 -22.14
N TRP A 1025 58.55 14.39 -22.05
CA TRP A 1025 59.12 14.88 -20.78
C TRP A 1025 59.30 16.40 -20.81
N ASP A 1026 58.88 17.09 -19.74
CA ASP A 1026 58.99 18.56 -19.63
C ASP A 1026 60.36 19.02 -19.08
N GLY A 1027 61.15 18.08 -18.57
CA GLY A 1027 62.51 18.33 -18.09
C GLY A 1027 62.63 18.32 -16.57
N VAL A 1028 63.87 18.36 -16.09
CA VAL A 1028 64.20 18.23 -14.65
C VAL A 1028 63.67 19.41 -13.84
N GLN A 1029 63.66 20.63 -14.40
CA GLN A 1029 63.18 21.84 -13.73
C GLN A 1029 61.68 21.80 -13.43
N GLU A 1030 60.92 21.09 -14.24
CA GLU A 1030 59.47 20.91 -14.09
C GLU A 1030 59.14 19.68 -13.22
N ASN A 1031 60.15 19.07 -12.58
CA ASN A 1031 60.06 17.81 -11.84
C ASN A 1031 59.38 16.67 -12.64
N HIS A 1032 59.63 16.67 -13.95
CA HIS A 1032 59.05 15.72 -14.90
C HIS A 1032 60.14 15.21 -15.85
N HIS A 1033 60.93 14.26 -15.35
CA HIS A 1033 62.09 13.69 -16.06
C HIS A 1033 62.26 12.20 -15.72
N PRO A 1034 62.75 11.35 -16.64
CA PRO A 1034 62.91 9.90 -16.40
C PRO A 1034 63.72 9.54 -15.16
N SER A 1035 64.69 10.38 -14.76
CA SER A 1035 65.56 10.13 -13.61
C SER A 1035 64.82 10.06 -12.27
N LEU A 1036 63.59 10.58 -12.20
CA LEU A 1036 62.75 10.59 -11.01
C LEU A 1036 61.99 9.26 -10.81
N TYR A 1037 62.06 8.37 -11.80
CA TYR A 1037 61.37 7.08 -11.80
C TYR A 1037 62.36 5.92 -11.88
N GLU A 1038 61.92 4.77 -11.39
CA GLU A 1038 62.61 3.48 -11.50
C GLU A 1038 61.70 2.54 -12.31
N PRO A 1039 61.87 2.48 -13.64
CA PRO A 1039 61.04 1.64 -14.49
C PRO A 1039 61.40 0.16 -14.33
N SER A 1040 60.39 -0.70 -14.25
CA SER A 1040 60.48 -2.14 -14.35
C SER A 1040 59.75 -2.56 -15.62
N HIS A 1041 60.39 -3.42 -16.42
CA HIS A 1041 59.86 -3.86 -17.70
C HIS A 1041 59.69 -5.39 -17.72
N PRO A 1042 58.57 -5.93 -18.22
CA PRO A 1042 58.40 -7.36 -18.43
C PRO A 1042 59.44 -7.89 -19.41
N ARG A 1043 59.96 -9.09 -19.14
CA ARG A 1043 60.84 -9.80 -20.07
C ARG A 1043 60.10 -10.31 -21.31
N TYR A 1044 58.78 -10.51 -21.21
CA TYR A 1044 57.93 -11.06 -22.26
C TYR A 1044 56.59 -10.31 -22.32
N TYR A 1045 56.51 -9.24 -23.12
CA TYR A 1045 55.24 -8.62 -23.54
C TYR A 1045 55.03 -8.72 -25.07
N LYS A 1046 55.98 -9.36 -25.78
CA LYS A 1046 55.95 -9.60 -27.23
C LYS A 1046 55.51 -11.03 -27.52
N ASN A 1047 54.24 -11.35 -27.34
CA ASN A 1047 53.63 -12.43 -28.13
C ASN A 1047 52.76 -11.76 -29.20
N THR A 1048 53.29 -11.81 -30.42
CA THR A 1048 52.64 -11.54 -31.72
C THR A 1048 51.14 -11.21 -31.68
N LEU A 1049 50.80 -9.93 -31.83
CA LEU A 1049 49.56 -9.53 -32.49
C LEU A 1049 49.62 -10.07 -33.92
N LEU A 1050 48.93 -11.17 -34.19
CA LEU A 1050 48.60 -11.56 -35.55
C LEU A 1050 47.78 -10.41 -36.15
N ARG A 1051 48.34 -9.78 -37.20
CA ARG A 1051 47.60 -8.91 -38.12
C ARG A 1051 46.40 -9.71 -38.65
N GLY A 1052 45.22 -9.49 -38.07
CA GLY A 1052 43.95 -10.04 -38.50
C GLY A 1052 42.95 -8.91 -38.70
N SER A 1053 42.85 -8.48 -39.95
CA SER A 1053 41.78 -7.76 -40.64
C SER A 1053 40.58 -7.23 -39.82
N VAL A 1054 40.43 -5.91 -39.84
CA VAL A 1054 39.15 -5.21 -39.68
C VAL A 1054 38.22 -5.64 -40.81
N LEU A 1055 37.04 -6.18 -40.49
CA LEU A 1055 35.85 -6.12 -41.34
C LEU A 1055 34.59 -6.14 -40.44
N ILE A 1056 33.99 -4.93 -40.37
CA ILE A 1056 32.58 -4.54 -40.15
C ILE A 1056 31.81 -5.19 -39.00
#